data_AF-A0A1V2PVH1-F1
#
_entry.id   AF-A0A1V2PVH1-F1
#
_cell.length_a   1.000
_cell.length_b   1.000
_cell.length_c   1.000
_cell.angle_alpha   90.00
_cell.angle_beta   90.00
_cell.angle_gamma   90.00
#
_symmetry.space_group_name_H-M   'P 1'
#
loop_
_entity.id
_entity.type
_entity.pdbx_description
1 polymer ?
#
loop_
_entity_poly.entity_id
_entity_poly.type
_entity_poly.pdbx_seq_one_letter_code
_entity_poly.pdbx_strand_id
1 'polypeptide(L)'
;MDRNMDATTWISTAEYHLFKGNRLVCINTAKNNTITYDGPITEHPTYKNLPTELTHGIDATTWITHTDYRLFKGNRLVRINTTNNRVDFDDLVSEYSTYKNLPPDWTEAPDPLVDLLHQAAQLEHCLLNSYLYAAASLKTLPEEFAVLPDGRENRRRAIQFERVRAWKQAILEVAHEEMIHLHYVQCLIRGLGATPYFGLPPRDPGSGNWVIGDWTAHLGSQPPAPTGTEVPVDRLTPANVRRFVLYESTDAMQDEDPFGSALTDLFSRLHDFELDFLLESLLVDVTDEGEHADLKEKLASLHTSLTPAEAKARAEPPLGAVDVGVSSAEVSFQSIADLYNEQIQPLYQQAFDQGRVADNLELVGEFSDQNYAAEGFLPTPPVHRDKNFDRQAKDDFGQPLYDVKHLNEIIAEIVEEGEGLAGFADGAEAFLAKVAELGGAKAYLTAVNNDAHSPDPTPDWLDQGQRLRMSHLYRFAITMIDLDHEIQLAATAGTEFDPARAPLPTGGHPEIAALADTLPAQFNAAYLALVTWLSRMYELRTWQSDRRNRMGIEMLASWPLMSLAIRPFLELAGFLPVDPRHLFNVTLDALPTDPPEVRELFELYTHSQDRSQDINDRMDVCALKTLSAVGAWAAAQQAATARVTGISPEALRAISLRLGSLANLGEFEKQFPYRAHGGYTDRPPDPAFLLANPDGDGRQYEEDGNQPELFTNTFVLRVRFAGRELIQLSTDPDPPTDEAGCSGTHMLHAADGDGHWLDRSVIWQPDLDHDTNVFGREPKQELPPLGVHVQQLDLFVTGDGPASSGYVPISEMSSSGAVQTQGVQQLAQITGLSHVDELRADSLRVSLLPQHGQKPYLNGDNHLIWQDGEPIDPFVLALCKDDGTVIWQREIHNDGKTLRQMSPLQRLQSLRGPCGFDSYRNVPDWALSSGERALLDDPRFPASYLEARAGVLTTALKESLKASTWDRSSVDAAISYAERLRLVASPRSTTFHWLPVILHYGHTVSGEMRTPGRRDVPAETSTGLQLAVVGAGRKNQNGRWFTTYTQGIMDTDALSALVFGELYIPLQVTRGGTPVAFTRRWTFPAGLADAVTSYAARFDVPFWAHYDVTGTKRTRVLSDGTTLVETLTSSNATSYTYKSSGVRDISNYVGTFSVESTDSEVTLTWDTTFTFNSQPSSVHMFSINATSAEAMTDSLGRHFSPR
;
A
#
# COMPACT_ATOMS: atom_id res chain seq x y z
N MET A 1 -31.98 -51.02 -19.85
CA MET A 1 -31.58 -51.18 -18.44
C MET A 1 -32.09 -49.97 -17.69
N ASP A 2 -32.59 -50.15 -16.47
CA ASP A 2 -33.11 -49.08 -15.62
C ASP A 2 -32.06 -47.97 -15.40
N ARG A 3 -32.45 -46.69 -15.36
CA ARG A 3 -31.57 -45.50 -15.27
C ARG A 3 -30.76 -45.37 -13.97
N ASN A 4 -30.63 -46.43 -13.17
CA ASN A 4 -30.21 -46.37 -11.77
C ASN A 4 -29.06 -47.34 -11.41
N MET A 5 -28.41 -47.97 -12.39
CA MET A 5 -27.25 -48.87 -12.21
C MET A 5 -26.05 -48.33 -12.98
N ASP A 6 -24.85 -48.38 -12.38
CA ASP A 6 -23.64 -47.80 -12.98
C ASP A 6 -23.11 -48.75 -14.07
N ALA A 7 -22.97 -50.03 -13.75
CA ALA A 7 -22.56 -51.05 -14.72
C ALA A 7 -23.14 -52.43 -14.38
N THR A 8 -23.18 -53.32 -15.37
CA THR A 8 -23.55 -54.72 -15.19
C THR A 8 -22.67 -55.63 -16.05
N THR A 9 -22.30 -56.80 -15.54
CA THR A 9 -21.61 -57.83 -16.33
C THR A 9 -22.12 -59.23 -15.98
N TRP A 10 -21.87 -60.20 -16.84
CA TRP A 10 -22.07 -61.62 -16.54
C TRP A 10 -20.71 -62.30 -16.37
N ILE A 11 -20.56 -63.07 -15.30
CA ILE A 11 -19.30 -63.75 -14.95
C ILE A 11 -19.24 -65.17 -15.49
N SER A 12 -20.42 -65.77 -15.69
CA SER A 12 -20.62 -67.07 -16.32
C SER A 12 -21.99 -67.10 -16.98
N THR A 13 -22.33 -68.19 -17.67
CA THR A 13 -23.69 -68.41 -18.22
C THR A 13 -24.80 -68.40 -17.16
N ALA A 14 -24.44 -68.38 -15.86
CA ALA A 14 -25.35 -68.51 -14.75
C ALA A 14 -25.19 -67.43 -13.65
N GLU A 15 -24.30 -66.44 -13.78
CA GLU A 15 -24.04 -65.44 -12.72
C GLU A 15 -23.87 -64.03 -13.28
N TYR A 16 -24.63 -63.08 -12.73
CA TYR A 16 -24.66 -61.66 -13.11
C TYR A 16 -24.19 -60.79 -11.96
N HIS A 17 -23.37 -59.79 -12.25
CA HIS A 17 -22.83 -58.82 -11.30
C HIS A 17 -23.36 -57.43 -11.65
N LEU A 18 -23.94 -56.75 -10.66
CA LEU A 18 -24.55 -55.43 -10.77
C LEU A 18 -23.80 -54.45 -9.88
N PHE A 19 -23.37 -53.31 -10.43
CA PHE A 19 -22.59 -52.29 -9.74
C PHE A 19 -23.42 -51.02 -9.50
N LYS A 20 -23.32 -50.47 -8.29
CA LYS A 20 -23.91 -49.16 -7.93
C LYS A 20 -23.13 -48.47 -6.83
N GLY A 21 -22.55 -47.31 -7.12
CA GLY A 21 -21.61 -46.65 -6.23
C GLY A 21 -20.54 -47.65 -5.80
N ASN A 22 -20.36 -47.83 -4.49
CA ASN A 22 -19.42 -48.77 -3.92
C ASN A 22 -19.97 -50.20 -3.69
N ARG A 23 -21.18 -50.51 -4.16
CA ARG A 23 -21.88 -51.76 -3.88
C ARG A 23 -21.94 -52.68 -5.09
N LEU A 24 -21.78 -53.98 -4.84
CA LEU A 24 -21.88 -55.07 -5.80
C LEU A 24 -22.99 -56.04 -5.37
N VAL A 25 -23.84 -56.41 -6.32
CA VAL A 25 -24.83 -57.50 -6.16
C VAL A 25 -24.55 -58.58 -7.20
N CYS A 26 -24.34 -59.81 -6.74
CA CYS A 26 -24.13 -60.99 -7.59
C CYS A 26 -25.40 -61.87 -7.58
N ILE A 27 -25.92 -62.21 -8.75
CA ILE A 27 -27.17 -62.97 -8.93
C ILE A 27 -26.89 -64.23 -9.73
N ASN A 28 -27.17 -65.40 -9.15
CA ASN A 28 -27.04 -66.68 -9.82
C ASN A 28 -28.37 -67.14 -10.44
N THR A 29 -28.47 -67.08 -11.76
CA THR A 29 -29.69 -67.40 -12.52
C THR A 29 -29.96 -68.89 -12.63
N ALA A 30 -28.92 -69.74 -12.60
CA ALA A 30 -29.11 -71.20 -12.55
C ALA A 30 -29.68 -71.69 -11.22
N LYS A 31 -29.57 -70.88 -10.16
CA LYS A 31 -30.17 -71.13 -8.84
C LYS A 31 -31.40 -70.25 -8.61
N ASN A 32 -32.32 -70.21 -9.59
CA ASN A 32 -33.58 -69.46 -9.46
C ASN A 32 -33.39 -67.97 -9.09
N ASN A 33 -32.38 -67.32 -9.70
CA ASN A 33 -32.00 -65.92 -9.46
C ASN A 33 -31.63 -65.60 -8.00
N THR A 34 -31.00 -66.54 -7.30
CA THR A 34 -30.56 -66.32 -5.91
C THR A 34 -29.40 -65.32 -5.88
N ILE A 35 -29.46 -64.33 -5.00
CA ILE A 35 -28.35 -63.41 -4.73
C ILE A 35 -27.24 -64.19 -4.00
N THR A 36 -26.07 -64.30 -4.63
CA THR A 36 -24.89 -64.99 -4.08
C THR A 36 -23.99 -64.05 -3.30
N TYR A 37 -24.08 -62.74 -3.54
CA TYR A 37 -23.35 -61.70 -2.83
C TYR A 37 -24.09 -60.36 -2.92
N ASP A 38 -24.09 -59.58 -1.84
CA ASP A 38 -24.62 -58.22 -1.79
C ASP A 38 -23.85 -57.43 -0.71
N GLY A 39 -22.95 -56.56 -1.14
CA GLY A 39 -22.03 -55.85 -0.24
C GLY A 39 -21.04 -54.93 -0.96
N PRO A 40 -20.06 -54.34 -0.24
CA PRO A 40 -19.05 -53.46 -0.83
C PRO A 40 -18.17 -54.16 -1.87
N ILE A 41 -17.91 -53.52 -3.01
CA ILE A 41 -17.08 -54.09 -4.09
C ILE A 41 -15.74 -54.62 -3.56
N THR A 42 -15.11 -53.88 -2.65
CA THR A 42 -13.81 -54.19 -2.04
C THR A 42 -13.79 -55.46 -1.18
N GLU A 43 -14.95 -55.92 -0.72
CA GLU A 43 -15.04 -57.15 0.09
C GLU A 43 -15.28 -58.39 -0.77
N HIS A 44 -15.68 -58.22 -2.03
CA HIS A 44 -15.88 -59.33 -2.94
C HIS A 44 -14.53 -59.91 -3.39
N PRO A 45 -14.30 -61.23 -3.31
CA PRO A 45 -13.01 -61.84 -3.60
C PRO A 45 -12.40 -61.42 -4.93
N THR A 46 -13.22 -61.30 -5.99
CA THR A 46 -12.82 -60.91 -7.35
C THR A 46 -12.32 -59.46 -7.47
N TYR A 47 -12.83 -58.55 -6.65
CA TYR A 47 -12.61 -57.10 -6.79
C TYR A 47 -11.86 -56.48 -5.60
N LYS A 48 -11.50 -57.28 -4.59
CA LYS A 48 -10.82 -56.82 -3.38
C LYS A 48 -9.48 -56.11 -3.61
N ASN A 49 -8.87 -56.30 -4.78
CA ASN A 49 -7.59 -55.72 -5.16
C ASN A 49 -7.75 -54.59 -6.19
N LEU A 50 -8.97 -54.07 -6.37
CA LEU A 50 -9.18 -52.90 -7.23
C LEU A 50 -8.43 -51.68 -6.66
N PRO A 51 -7.89 -50.80 -7.52
CA PRO A 51 -7.46 -49.47 -7.12
C PRO A 51 -8.62 -48.75 -6.42
N THR A 52 -8.32 -48.00 -5.34
CA THR A 52 -9.33 -47.34 -4.50
C THR A 52 -10.29 -46.47 -5.32
N GLU A 53 -9.81 -45.84 -6.38
CA GLU A 53 -10.59 -44.97 -7.28
C GLU A 53 -11.66 -45.71 -8.10
N LEU A 54 -11.52 -47.03 -8.32
CA LEU A 54 -12.47 -47.87 -9.07
C LEU A 54 -13.37 -48.69 -8.16
N THR A 55 -13.31 -48.45 -6.85
CA THR A 55 -14.23 -49.05 -5.88
C THR A 55 -15.60 -48.40 -5.89
N HIS A 56 -15.81 -47.33 -6.66
CA HIS A 56 -17.09 -46.66 -6.87
C HIS A 56 -17.20 -46.04 -8.27
N GLY A 57 -18.42 -45.92 -8.81
CA GLY A 57 -18.72 -45.20 -10.05
C GLY A 57 -18.05 -45.83 -11.27
N ILE A 58 -18.30 -47.13 -11.49
CA ILE A 58 -17.80 -47.87 -12.65
C ILE A 58 -18.75 -47.61 -13.81
N ASP A 59 -18.27 -46.97 -14.88
CA ASP A 59 -19.11 -46.56 -16.02
C ASP A 59 -19.48 -47.74 -16.92
N ALA A 60 -18.55 -48.68 -17.09
CA ALA A 60 -18.78 -49.87 -17.88
C ALA A 60 -17.91 -51.04 -17.42
N THR A 61 -18.38 -52.24 -17.71
CA THR A 61 -17.61 -53.47 -17.51
C THR A 61 -17.75 -54.36 -18.72
N THR A 62 -16.70 -55.09 -19.06
CA THR A 62 -16.78 -56.12 -20.11
C THR A 62 -16.05 -57.37 -19.68
N TRP A 63 -16.61 -58.50 -20.10
CA TRP A 63 -16.06 -59.82 -19.86
C TRP A 63 -15.60 -60.39 -21.20
N ILE A 64 -14.28 -60.47 -21.38
CA ILE A 64 -13.69 -60.87 -22.66
C ILE A 64 -13.43 -62.38 -22.69
N THR A 65 -12.95 -62.95 -21.59
CA THR A 65 -12.77 -64.39 -21.41
C THR A 65 -12.99 -64.77 -19.94
N HIS A 66 -13.12 -66.06 -19.65
CA HIS A 66 -13.25 -66.61 -18.29
C HIS A 66 -12.19 -66.13 -17.28
N THR A 67 -11.09 -65.54 -17.76
CA THR A 67 -9.98 -65.05 -16.95
C THR A 67 -9.65 -63.56 -17.18
N ASP A 68 -10.38 -62.82 -18.02
CA ASP A 68 -10.08 -61.43 -18.40
C ASP A 68 -11.29 -60.52 -18.19
N TYR A 69 -11.23 -59.73 -17.12
CA TYR A 69 -12.25 -58.77 -16.73
C TYR A 69 -11.74 -57.37 -16.92
N ARG A 70 -12.55 -56.51 -17.51
CA ARG A 70 -12.18 -55.12 -17.78
C ARG A 70 -13.23 -54.20 -17.18
N LEU A 71 -12.79 -53.22 -16.41
CA LEU A 71 -13.61 -52.15 -15.85
C LEU A 71 -13.14 -50.82 -16.42
N PHE A 72 -14.09 -49.95 -16.73
CA PHE A 72 -13.86 -48.63 -17.29
C PHE A 72 -14.42 -47.57 -16.35
N LYS A 73 -13.66 -46.48 -16.20
CA LYS A 73 -14.08 -45.25 -15.53
C LYS A 73 -13.42 -44.07 -16.26
N GLY A 74 -14.20 -43.26 -16.95
CA GLY A 74 -13.71 -42.26 -17.89
C GLY A 74 -12.79 -42.87 -18.97
N ASN A 75 -11.63 -42.26 -19.20
CA ASN A 75 -10.61 -42.73 -20.15
C ASN A 75 -9.67 -43.81 -19.58
N ARG A 76 -9.93 -44.35 -18.38
CA ARG A 76 -9.09 -45.34 -17.71
C ARG A 76 -9.66 -46.76 -17.81
N LEU A 77 -8.77 -47.73 -17.98
CA LEU A 77 -9.06 -49.16 -18.06
C LEU A 77 -8.32 -49.93 -16.96
N VAL A 78 -9.07 -50.69 -16.16
CA VAL A 78 -8.50 -51.70 -15.28
C VAL A 78 -8.82 -53.09 -15.77
N ARG A 79 -7.77 -53.90 -15.93
CA ARG A 79 -7.87 -55.31 -16.29
C ARG A 79 -7.58 -56.19 -15.08
N ILE A 80 -8.58 -56.97 -14.67
CA ILE A 80 -8.46 -57.98 -13.63
C ILE A 80 -8.34 -59.37 -14.26
N ASN A 81 -7.29 -60.08 -13.88
CA ASN A 81 -7.18 -61.49 -14.14
C ASN A 81 -7.77 -62.30 -12.98
N THR A 82 -8.87 -62.99 -13.25
CA THR A 82 -9.63 -63.68 -12.20
C THR A 82 -9.05 -65.03 -11.81
N THR A 83 -8.04 -65.54 -12.53
CA THR A 83 -7.36 -66.81 -12.18
C THR A 83 -6.45 -66.63 -10.97
N ASN A 84 -5.79 -65.48 -10.87
CA ASN A 84 -4.87 -65.12 -9.79
C ASN A 84 -5.36 -63.93 -8.96
N ASN A 85 -6.52 -63.36 -9.31
CA ASN A 85 -7.13 -62.21 -8.66
C ASN A 85 -6.23 -60.97 -8.62
N ARG A 86 -5.54 -60.69 -9.73
CA ARG A 86 -4.57 -59.59 -9.86
C ARG A 86 -5.02 -58.58 -10.91
N VAL A 87 -4.76 -57.30 -10.64
CA VAL A 87 -4.81 -56.24 -11.64
C VAL A 87 -3.56 -56.35 -12.51
N ASP A 88 -3.77 -56.76 -13.76
CA ASP A 88 -2.71 -57.00 -14.74
C ASP A 88 -2.48 -55.77 -15.65
N PHE A 89 -3.38 -54.79 -15.63
CA PHE A 89 -3.25 -53.50 -16.30
C PHE A 89 -4.14 -52.46 -15.59
N ASP A 90 -3.63 -51.25 -15.43
CA ASP A 90 -4.31 -50.12 -14.80
C ASP A 90 -3.72 -48.81 -15.37
N ASP A 91 -4.29 -48.35 -16.47
CA ASP A 91 -3.81 -47.16 -17.19
C ASP A 91 -4.90 -46.64 -18.14
N LEU A 92 -4.59 -45.60 -18.91
CA LEU A 92 -5.44 -45.08 -19.98
C LEU A 92 -5.85 -46.18 -20.97
N VAL A 93 -7.09 -46.12 -21.43
CA VAL A 93 -7.65 -47.03 -22.43
C VAL A 93 -6.76 -47.05 -23.68
N SER A 94 -6.26 -45.88 -24.11
CA SER A 94 -5.38 -45.71 -25.27
C SER A 94 -4.04 -46.46 -25.15
N GLU A 95 -3.54 -46.69 -23.93
CA GLU A 95 -2.27 -47.40 -23.71
C GLU A 95 -2.44 -48.92 -23.75
N TYR A 96 -3.67 -49.41 -23.67
CA TYR A 96 -3.91 -50.84 -23.78
C TYR A 96 -3.91 -51.28 -25.24
N SER A 97 -3.03 -52.23 -25.58
CA SER A 97 -2.80 -52.72 -26.96
C SER A 97 -4.06 -53.04 -27.79
N THR A 98 -5.17 -53.43 -27.15
CA THR A 98 -6.45 -53.71 -27.84
C THR A 98 -7.19 -52.43 -28.27
N TYR A 99 -7.00 -51.32 -27.58
CA TYR A 99 -7.71 -50.05 -27.76
C TYR A 99 -6.80 -48.91 -28.24
N LYS A 100 -5.51 -49.19 -28.49
CA LYS A 100 -4.51 -48.24 -28.97
C LYS A 100 -4.87 -47.53 -30.29
N ASN A 101 -5.81 -48.08 -31.05
CA ASN A 101 -6.28 -47.53 -32.32
C ASN A 101 -7.76 -47.11 -32.27
N LEU A 102 -8.30 -46.79 -31.10
CA LEU A 102 -9.62 -46.17 -31.03
C LEU A 102 -9.62 -44.84 -31.80
N PRO A 103 -10.73 -44.48 -32.47
CA PRO A 103 -10.85 -43.20 -33.14
C PRO A 103 -10.54 -42.04 -32.15
N PRO A 104 -9.77 -41.00 -32.52
CA PRO A 104 -9.41 -39.91 -31.63
C PRO A 104 -10.61 -39.15 -31.04
N ASP A 105 -11.75 -39.19 -31.72
CA ASP A 105 -13.05 -38.64 -31.30
C ASP A 105 -13.76 -39.48 -30.21
N TRP A 106 -13.21 -40.65 -29.86
CA TRP A 106 -13.73 -41.53 -28.78
C TRP A 106 -12.92 -41.41 -27.48
N THR A 107 -11.75 -40.79 -27.54
CA THR A 107 -11.14 -40.09 -26.40
C THR A 107 -11.73 -38.68 -26.41
N GLU A 108 -12.18 -38.11 -25.29
CA GLU A 108 -12.82 -36.78 -25.29
C GLU A 108 -12.03 -35.81 -26.16
N ALA A 109 -12.63 -35.37 -27.28
CA ALA A 109 -12.04 -34.31 -28.08
C ALA A 109 -11.97 -33.07 -27.18
N PRO A 110 -10.82 -32.38 -27.11
CA PRO A 110 -10.71 -31.17 -26.31
C PRO A 110 -11.77 -30.17 -26.77
N ASP A 111 -12.37 -29.48 -25.80
CA ASP A 111 -13.41 -28.49 -26.07
C ASP A 111 -12.76 -27.31 -26.80
N PRO A 112 -13.06 -27.09 -28.10
CA PRO A 112 -12.33 -26.11 -28.91
C PRO A 112 -12.46 -24.69 -28.35
N LEU A 113 -13.54 -24.40 -27.62
CA LEU A 113 -13.69 -23.13 -26.92
C LEU A 113 -12.72 -22.97 -25.74
N VAL A 114 -12.48 -24.05 -24.98
CA VAL A 114 -11.53 -24.03 -23.85
C VAL A 114 -10.10 -23.89 -24.36
N ASP A 115 -9.75 -24.54 -25.47
CA ASP A 115 -8.44 -24.38 -26.10
C ASP A 115 -8.21 -22.95 -26.60
N LEU A 116 -9.23 -22.30 -27.20
CA LEU A 116 -9.15 -20.89 -27.59
C LEU A 116 -9.02 -19.96 -26.39
N LEU A 117 -9.71 -20.24 -25.28
CA LEU A 117 -9.56 -19.46 -24.05
C LEU A 117 -8.20 -19.68 -23.37
N HIS A 118 -7.61 -20.88 -23.47
CA HIS A 118 -6.23 -21.11 -23.05
C HIS A 118 -5.26 -20.30 -23.90
N GLN A 119 -5.47 -20.24 -25.22
CA GLN A 119 -4.66 -19.41 -26.12
C GLN A 119 -4.82 -17.92 -25.82
N ALA A 120 -6.03 -17.44 -25.56
CA ALA A 120 -6.26 -16.07 -25.08
C ALA A 120 -5.53 -15.80 -23.76
N ALA A 121 -5.62 -16.72 -22.78
CA ALA A 121 -4.90 -16.59 -21.52
C ALA A 121 -3.37 -16.54 -21.73
N GLN A 122 -2.83 -17.32 -22.68
CA GLN A 122 -1.42 -17.27 -23.03
C GLN A 122 -1.02 -15.93 -23.67
N LEU A 123 -1.87 -15.39 -24.54
CA LEU A 123 -1.68 -14.09 -25.19
C LEU A 123 -1.59 -12.97 -24.15
N GLU A 124 -2.64 -12.77 -23.35
CA GLU A 124 -2.68 -11.68 -22.36
C GLU A 124 -1.55 -11.83 -21.33
N HIS A 125 -1.30 -13.06 -20.88
CA HIS A 125 -0.27 -13.30 -19.88
C HIS A 125 1.15 -13.06 -20.40
N CYS A 126 1.44 -13.36 -21.67
CA CYS A 126 2.77 -13.14 -22.24
C CYS A 126 3.01 -11.66 -22.60
N LEU A 127 1.98 -10.94 -23.06
CA LEU A 127 2.03 -9.49 -23.27
C LEU A 127 2.22 -8.76 -21.95
N LEU A 128 1.41 -9.07 -20.94
CA LEU A 128 1.57 -8.63 -19.55
C LEU A 128 3.02 -8.72 -19.08
N ASN A 129 3.62 -9.91 -19.16
CA ASN A 129 4.97 -10.14 -18.65
C ASN A 129 6.04 -9.42 -19.49
N SER A 130 5.84 -9.29 -20.80
CA SER A 130 6.76 -8.55 -21.68
C SER A 130 6.74 -7.06 -21.36
N TYR A 131 5.55 -6.47 -21.22
CA TYR A 131 5.35 -5.06 -20.87
C TYR A 131 5.90 -4.76 -19.48
N LEU A 132 5.62 -5.63 -18.50
CA LEU A 132 6.13 -5.48 -17.14
C LEU A 132 7.66 -5.47 -17.08
N TYR A 133 8.35 -6.36 -17.82
CA TYR A 133 9.81 -6.35 -17.86
C TYR A 133 10.37 -5.13 -18.60
N ALA A 134 9.74 -4.70 -19.70
CA ALA A 134 10.13 -3.48 -20.41
C ALA A 134 10.04 -2.26 -19.49
N ALA A 135 8.95 -2.10 -18.73
CA ALA A 135 8.79 -1.05 -17.73
C ALA A 135 9.83 -1.15 -16.61
N ALA A 136 10.07 -2.34 -16.06
CA ALA A 136 11.05 -2.55 -14.99
C ALA A 136 12.50 -2.28 -15.44
N SER A 137 12.79 -2.41 -16.73
CA SER A 137 14.11 -2.15 -17.31
C SER A 137 14.47 -0.66 -17.41
N LEU A 138 13.48 0.23 -17.35
CA LEU A 138 13.67 1.68 -17.50
C LEU A 138 14.44 2.27 -16.33
N LYS A 139 15.26 3.29 -16.62
CA LYS A 139 15.89 4.14 -15.59
C LYS A 139 14.80 4.86 -14.78
N THR A 140 14.96 4.87 -13.47
CA THR A 140 13.97 5.43 -12.52
C THR A 140 14.57 6.48 -11.60
N LEU A 141 15.85 6.83 -11.77
CA LEU A 141 16.53 7.81 -10.95
C LEU A 141 17.10 8.94 -11.83
N PRO A 142 16.97 10.22 -11.43
CA PRO A 142 17.55 11.35 -12.16
C PRO A 142 19.06 11.19 -12.40
N GLU A 143 19.76 10.56 -11.45
CA GLU A 143 21.20 10.34 -11.50
C GLU A 143 21.60 9.35 -12.60
N GLU A 144 20.71 8.45 -13.01
CA GLU A 144 20.91 7.56 -14.16
C GLU A 144 20.90 8.33 -15.50
N PHE A 145 20.43 9.58 -15.49
CA PHE A 145 20.47 10.51 -16.62
C PHE A 145 21.50 11.63 -16.44
N ALA A 146 22.24 11.70 -15.32
CA ALA A 146 23.07 12.86 -15.01
C ALA A 146 24.28 13.03 -15.94
N VAL A 147 24.81 11.92 -16.43
CA VAL A 147 26.03 11.87 -17.24
C VAL A 147 25.73 11.11 -18.53
N LEU A 148 26.14 11.69 -19.66
CA LEU A 148 26.07 11.05 -20.97
C LEU A 148 27.06 9.86 -21.05
N PRO A 149 26.86 8.90 -21.96
CA PRO A 149 27.78 7.78 -22.16
C PRO A 149 29.26 8.18 -22.36
N ASP A 150 29.52 9.39 -22.85
CA ASP A 150 30.86 9.93 -23.08
C ASP A 150 31.45 10.71 -21.88
N GLY A 151 30.76 10.74 -20.74
CA GLY A 151 31.20 11.38 -19.50
C GLY A 151 30.85 12.86 -19.36
N ARG A 152 30.18 13.47 -20.35
CA ARG A 152 29.70 14.87 -20.26
C ARG A 152 28.46 14.98 -19.38
N GLU A 153 28.27 16.15 -18.78
CA GLU A 153 27.03 16.49 -18.08
C GLU A 153 25.85 16.52 -19.07
N ASN A 154 24.73 15.89 -18.69
CA ASN A 154 23.51 15.90 -19.47
C ASN A 154 22.60 17.06 -19.05
N ARG A 155 22.40 18.04 -19.93
CA ARG A 155 21.54 19.19 -19.68
C ARG A 155 20.05 18.87 -19.72
N ARG A 156 19.66 17.73 -20.31
CA ARG A 156 18.26 17.27 -20.43
C ARG A 156 17.87 16.28 -19.33
N ARG A 157 18.68 16.10 -18.30
CA ARG A 157 18.49 15.11 -17.23
C ARG A 157 17.05 15.11 -16.67
N ALA A 158 16.55 16.25 -16.21
CA ALA A 158 15.18 16.34 -15.69
C ALA A 158 14.11 16.03 -16.75
N ILE A 159 14.26 16.51 -17.99
CA ILE A 159 13.30 16.24 -19.08
C ILE A 159 13.24 14.73 -19.38
N GLN A 160 14.41 14.10 -19.55
CA GLN A 160 14.51 12.68 -19.86
C GLN A 160 14.02 11.81 -18.72
N PHE A 161 14.30 12.21 -17.48
CA PHE A 161 13.76 11.54 -16.29
C PHE A 161 12.23 11.57 -16.28
N GLU A 162 11.61 12.75 -16.43
CA GLU A 162 10.15 12.89 -16.41
C GLU A 162 9.47 12.16 -17.60
N ARG A 163 10.10 12.18 -18.79
CA ARG A 163 9.64 11.43 -19.97
C ARG A 163 9.69 9.91 -19.76
N VAL A 164 10.85 9.38 -19.39
CA VAL A 164 11.02 7.92 -19.20
C VAL A 164 10.09 7.40 -18.10
N ARG A 165 9.88 8.21 -17.07
CA ARG A 165 8.92 7.92 -16.01
C ARG A 165 7.47 7.91 -16.50
N ALA A 166 7.07 8.86 -17.36
CA ALA A 166 5.77 8.85 -18.01
C ALA A 166 5.58 7.61 -18.92
N TRP A 167 6.62 7.21 -19.65
CA TRP A 167 6.60 5.97 -20.45
C TRP A 167 6.47 4.74 -19.56
N LYS A 168 7.23 4.67 -18.46
CA LYS A 168 7.13 3.58 -17.48
C LYS A 168 5.71 3.46 -16.95
N GLN A 169 5.12 4.57 -16.51
CA GLN A 169 3.74 4.62 -16.05
C GLN A 169 2.77 4.11 -17.13
N ALA A 170 2.87 4.63 -18.36
CA ALA A 170 2.00 4.21 -19.45
C ALA A 170 2.10 2.70 -19.74
N ILE A 171 3.31 2.13 -19.71
CA ILE A 171 3.53 0.69 -19.91
C ILE A 171 3.00 -0.13 -18.73
N LEU A 172 3.14 0.36 -17.49
CA LEU A 172 2.60 -0.30 -16.30
C LEU A 172 1.07 -0.25 -16.24
N GLU A 173 0.45 0.84 -16.69
CA GLU A 173 -1.00 0.94 -16.86
C GLU A 173 -1.52 -0.11 -17.82
N VAL A 174 -0.87 -0.23 -18.99
CA VAL A 174 -1.20 -1.27 -19.96
C VAL A 174 -0.96 -2.66 -19.36
N ALA A 175 0.16 -2.90 -18.68
CA ALA A 175 0.38 -4.18 -17.99
C ALA A 175 -0.72 -4.47 -16.96
N HIS A 176 -1.20 -3.47 -16.22
CA HIS A 176 -2.32 -3.65 -15.29
C HIS A 176 -3.63 -4.00 -16.03
N GLU A 177 -3.92 -3.32 -17.15
CA GLU A 177 -5.06 -3.64 -18.03
C GLU A 177 -4.94 -5.09 -18.55
N GLU A 178 -3.75 -5.56 -18.94
CA GLU A 178 -3.54 -6.98 -19.33
C GLU A 178 -3.76 -7.98 -18.18
N MET A 179 -3.51 -7.59 -16.91
CA MET A 179 -3.88 -8.42 -15.77
C MET A 179 -5.40 -8.56 -15.64
N ILE A 180 -6.13 -7.48 -15.93
CA ILE A 180 -7.60 -7.46 -15.95
C ILE A 180 -8.13 -8.31 -17.12
N HIS A 181 -7.52 -8.21 -18.30
CA HIS A 181 -7.84 -9.07 -19.44
C HIS A 181 -7.65 -10.55 -19.08
N LEU A 182 -6.52 -10.90 -18.49
CA LEU A 182 -6.25 -12.26 -18.02
C LEU A 182 -7.29 -12.72 -16.97
N HIS A 183 -7.68 -11.85 -16.03
CA HIS A 183 -8.75 -12.10 -15.07
C HIS A 183 -10.06 -12.45 -15.79
N TYR A 184 -10.48 -11.66 -16.78
CA TYR A 184 -11.68 -11.92 -17.56
C TYR A 184 -11.62 -13.25 -18.32
N VAL A 185 -10.48 -13.59 -18.92
CA VAL A 185 -10.31 -14.89 -19.56
C VAL A 185 -10.46 -16.03 -18.54
N GLN A 186 -9.91 -15.90 -17.32
CA GLN A 186 -10.12 -16.90 -16.26
C GLN A 186 -11.60 -17.01 -15.85
N CYS A 187 -12.33 -15.88 -15.79
CA CYS A 187 -13.77 -15.88 -15.54
C CYS A 187 -14.55 -16.62 -16.65
N LEU A 188 -14.15 -16.45 -17.92
CA LEU A 188 -14.74 -17.15 -19.05
C LEU A 188 -14.47 -18.66 -19.00
N ILE A 189 -13.23 -19.07 -18.71
CA ILE A 189 -12.82 -20.48 -18.51
C ILE A 189 -13.62 -21.09 -17.36
N ARG A 190 -13.73 -20.38 -16.24
CA ARG A 190 -14.48 -20.81 -15.06
C ARG A 190 -15.97 -20.97 -15.36
N GLY A 191 -16.56 -20.08 -16.16
CA GLY A 191 -17.97 -20.18 -16.58
C GLY A 191 -18.27 -21.49 -17.30
N LEU A 192 -17.28 -22.08 -17.98
CA LEU A 192 -17.40 -23.40 -18.64
C LEU A 192 -17.16 -24.58 -17.69
N GLY A 193 -16.87 -24.33 -16.41
CA GLY A 193 -16.48 -25.35 -15.43
C GLY A 193 -15.09 -25.94 -15.68
N ALA A 194 -14.27 -25.29 -16.52
CA ALA A 194 -12.90 -25.70 -16.80
C ALA A 194 -11.92 -25.23 -15.71
N THR A 195 -10.79 -25.91 -15.61
CA THR A 195 -9.73 -25.57 -14.64
C THR A 195 -9.06 -24.25 -15.04
N PRO A 196 -8.71 -23.36 -14.09
CA PRO A 196 -7.97 -22.13 -14.39
C PRO A 196 -6.65 -22.42 -15.11
N TYR A 197 -6.27 -21.54 -16.04
CA TYR A 197 -5.10 -21.73 -16.90
C TYR A 197 -4.22 -20.48 -16.94
N PHE A 198 -3.08 -20.55 -16.26
CA PHE A 198 -2.05 -19.49 -16.23
C PHE A 198 -0.78 -19.90 -16.98
N GLY A 199 -0.91 -20.81 -17.95
CA GLY A 199 0.22 -21.23 -18.78
C GLY A 199 0.73 -20.09 -19.67
N LEU A 200 2.02 -20.13 -20.00
CA LEU A 200 2.63 -19.25 -21.00
C LEU A 200 2.80 -20.01 -22.32
N PRO A 201 2.89 -19.30 -23.46
CA PRO A 201 3.22 -19.95 -24.72
C PRO A 201 4.57 -20.69 -24.66
N PRO A 202 4.79 -21.72 -25.49
CA PRO A 202 6.10 -22.35 -25.60
C PRO A 202 7.15 -21.34 -26.07
N ARG A 203 8.41 -21.52 -25.64
CA ARG A 203 9.54 -20.72 -26.14
C ARG A 203 10.17 -21.37 -27.38
N ASP A 204 10.55 -20.58 -28.38
CA ASP A 204 11.34 -21.04 -29.51
C ASP A 204 12.74 -21.44 -29.05
N PRO A 205 13.27 -22.63 -29.42
CA PRO A 205 14.62 -23.05 -29.01
C PRO A 205 15.76 -22.20 -29.57
N GLY A 206 15.55 -21.48 -30.67
CA GLY A 206 16.57 -20.64 -31.33
C GLY A 206 16.62 -19.23 -30.75
N SER A 207 15.48 -18.54 -30.71
CA SER A 207 15.36 -17.17 -30.19
C SER A 207 15.24 -17.15 -28.66
N GLY A 208 14.55 -18.13 -28.08
CA GLY A 208 14.15 -18.20 -26.66
C GLY A 208 12.94 -17.32 -26.33
N ASN A 209 12.31 -16.72 -27.33
CA ASN A 209 11.10 -15.92 -27.19
C ASN A 209 9.87 -16.81 -27.09
N TRP A 210 8.79 -16.33 -26.47
CA TRP A 210 7.51 -17.03 -26.53
C TRP A 210 6.97 -17.01 -27.95
N VAL A 211 6.27 -18.08 -28.33
CA VAL A 211 5.70 -18.22 -29.67
C VAL A 211 4.23 -18.62 -29.57
N ILE A 212 3.37 -17.81 -30.17
CA ILE A 212 1.96 -18.15 -30.37
C ILE A 212 1.78 -18.54 -31.84
N GLY A 213 1.72 -19.86 -32.08
CA GLY A 213 1.72 -20.45 -33.43
C GLY A 213 0.59 -19.95 -34.33
N ASP A 214 -0.59 -19.74 -33.76
CA ASP A 214 -1.77 -19.34 -34.50
C ASP A 214 -1.90 -17.81 -34.62
N TRP A 215 -1.01 -17.04 -34.00
CA TRP A 215 -1.01 -15.58 -34.12
C TRP A 215 -0.09 -15.14 -35.27
N THR A 216 -0.62 -14.37 -36.21
CA THR A 216 0.06 -13.96 -37.45
C THR A 216 0.13 -12.44 -37.63
N ALA A 217 0.55 -11.72 -36.58
CA ALA A 217 0.81 -10.28 -36.70
C ALA A 217 1.81 -10.00 -37.83
N HIS A 218 1.51 -9.03 -38.69
CA HIS A 218 2.32 -8.79 -39.89
C HIS A 218 2.40 -7.30 -40.30
N LEU A 219 3.35 -6.99 -41.20
CA LEU A 219 3.65 -5.63 -41.63
C LEU A 219 3.32 -5.44 -43.11
N GLY A 220 2.16 -4.88 -43.40
CA GLY A 220 1.68 -4.58 -44.73
C GLY A 220 1.69 -5.81 -45.64
N SER A 221 2.31 -5.71 -46.81
CA SER A 221 2.40 -6.87 -47.72
C SER A 221 3.43 -7.95 -47.32
N GLN A 222 4.05 -7.84 -46.15
CA GLN A 222 5.02 -8.85 -45.71
C GLN A 222 4.31 -10.16 -45.34
N PRO A 223 4.78 -11.31 -45.84
CA PRO A 223 4.22 -12.60 -45.49
C PRO A 223 4.39 -12.89 -43.99
N PRO A 224 3.37 -13.48 -43.32
CA PRO A 224 3.44 -13.77 -41.88
C PRO A 224 4.54 -14.79 -41.55
N ALA A 225 5.05 -14.71 -40.32
CA ALA A 225 6.11 -15.59 -39.82
C ALA A 225 5.68 -17.07 -39.82
N PRO A 226 6.62 -18.02 -40.04
CA PRO A 226 6.29 -19.44 -40.17
C PRO A 226 5.76 -20.09 -38.91
N THR A 227 6.33 -19.62 -37.81
CA THR A 227 6.25 -20.24 -36.50
C THR A 227 5.15 -19.61 -35.66
N GLY A 228 4.42 -18.64 -36.21
CA GLY A 228 3.58 -17.72 -35.46
C GLY A 228 4.35 -16.49 -34.97
N THR A 229 3.70 -15.69 -34.14
CA THR A 229 4.24 -14.42 -33.63
C THR A 229 5.11 -14.67 -32.40
N GLU A 230 6.33 -14.14 -32.43
CA GLU A 230 7.22 -14.19 -31.27
C GLU A 230 6.97 -13.00 -30.32
N VAL A 231 6.91 -13.27 -29.02
CA VAL A 231 6.85 -12.26 -27.96
C VAL A 231 8.10 -12.38 -27.08
N PRO A 232 9.07 -11.46 -27.22
CA PRO A 232 10.28 -11.47 -26.41
C PRO A 232 10.00 -10.89 -25.01
N VAL A 233 10.72 -11.40 -24.01
CA VAL A 233 10.93 -10.69 -22.74
C VAL A 233 12.18 -9.84 -22.94
N ASP A 234 12.03 -8.53 -23.14
CA ASP A 234 13.16 -7.65 -23.45
C ASP A 234 12.96 -6.26 -22.88
N ARG A 235 14.05 -5.52 -22.74
CA ARG A 235 14.06 -4.13 -22.26
C ARG A 235 13.36 -3.18 -23.24
N LEU A 236 12.98 -1.99 -22.78
CA LEU A 236 12.44 -0.98 -23.69
C LEU A 236 13.52 -0.51 -24.68
N THR A 237 13.32 -0.81 -25.96
CA THR A 237 14.16 -0.36 -27.08
C THR A 237 13.25 0.11 -28.21
N PRO A 238 13.77 0.87 -29.20
CA PRO A 238 13.00 1.24 -30.38
C PRO A 238 12.39 0.04 -31.11
N ALA A 239 13.12 -1.09 -31.15
CA ALA A 239 12.60 -2.31 -31.74
C ALA A 239 11.47 -2.92 -30.90
N ASN A 240 11.60 -2.92 -29.57
CA ASN A 240 10.61 -3.54 -28.70
C ASN A 240 9.32 -2.71 -28.59
N VAL A 241 9.40 -1.37 -28.50
CA VAL A 241 8.19 -0.52 -28.50
C VAL A 241 7.45 -0.59 -29.84
N ARG A 242 8.16 -0.76 -30.97
CA ARG A 242 7.53 -1.04 -32.28
C ARG A 242 6.81 -2.38 -32.28
N ARG A 243 7.32 -3.40 -31.60
CA ARG A 243 6.57 -4.66 -31.42
C ARG A 243 5.29 -4.42 -30.64
N PHE A 244 5.32 -3.62 -29.57
CA PHE A 244 4.12 -3.30 -28.79
C PHE A 244 3.07 -2.58 -29.64
N VAL A 245 3.48 -1.58 -30.43
CA VAL A 245 2.58 -0.92 -31.40
C VAL A 245 2.00 -1.93 -32.40
N LEU A 246 2.81 -2.87 -32.89
CA LEU A 246 2.35 -3.90 -33.82
C LEU A 246 1.34 -4.86 -33.17
N TYR A 247 1.62 -5.32 -31.94
CA TYR A 247 0.75 -6.26 -31.22
C TYR A 247 -0.64 -5.67 -30.95
N GLU A 248 -0.70 -4.38 -30.61
CA GLU A 248 -1.94 -3.65 -30.34
C GLU A 248 -2.56 -3.02 -31.61
N SER A 249 -2.00 -3.24 -32.80
CA SER A 249 -2.55 -2.68 -34.03
C SER A 249 -3.71 -3.53 -34.56
N THR A 250 -4.81 -2.87 -34.93
CA THR A 250 -5.91 -3.47 -35.69
C THR A 250 -5.43 -4.11 -37.01
N ASP A 251 -6.16 -5.09 -37.53
CA ASP A 251 -5.84 -5.74 -38.80
C ASP A 251 -5.66 -4.73 -39.95
N ALA A 252 -6.56 -3.76 -40.05
CA ALA A 252 -6.50 -2.72 -41.07
C ALA A 252 -5.21 -1.89 -40.99
N MET A 253 -4.71 -1.61 -39.79
CA MET A 253 -3.46 -0.89 -39.60
C MET A 253 -2.24 -1.76 -39.89
N GLN A 254 -2.29 -3.04 -39.52
CA GLN A 254 -1.25 -4.01 -39.88
C GLN A 254 -1.14 -4.14 -41.41
N ASP A 255 -2.27 -4.25 -42.12
CA ASP A 255 -2.34 -4.31 -43.59
C ASP A 255 -1.80 -3.04 -44.28
N GLU A 256 -1.98 -1.88 -43.66
CA GLU A 256 -1.49 -0.58 -44.17
C GLU A 256 -0.03 -0.28 -43.79
N ASP A 257 0.62 -1.16 -43.02
CA ASP A 257 1.89 -0.95 -42.32
C ASP A 257 1.78 0.19 -41.26
N PRO A 258 1.73 -0.14 -39.95
CA PRO A 258 1.59 0.85 -38.88
C PRO A 258 2.80 1.81 -38.78
N PHE A 259 3.91 1.48 -39.45
CA PHE A 259 5.11 2.33 -39.55
C PHE A 259 5.24 3.02 -40.91
N GLY A 260 4.22 2.90 -41.76
CA GLY A 260 4.10 3.65 -43.01
C GLY A 260 4.01 5.15 -42.77
N SER A 261 4.26 5.95 -43.81
CA SER A 261 4.34 7.42 -43.68
C SER A 261 3.02 8.06 -43.23
N ALA A 262 1.88 7.48 -43.58
CA ALA A 262 0.56 8.02 -43.24
C ALA A 262 0.27 7.87 -41.72
N LEU A 263 0.40 6.65 -41.20
CA LEU A 263 0.17 6.37 -39.78
C LEU A 263 1.26 6.99 -38.88
N THR A 264 2.51 7.04 -39.35
CA THR A 264 3.58 7.76 -38.63
C THR A 264 3.30 9.27 -38.52
N ASP A 265 2.73 9.89 -39.56
CA ASP A 265 2.29 11.30 -39.51
C ASP A 265 1.13 11.50 -38.51
N LEU A 266 0.15 10.59 -38.51
CA LEU A 266 -0.94 10.61 -37.54
C LEU A 266 -0.42 10.49 -36.10
N PHE A 267 0.44 9.51 -35.80
CA PHE A 267 1.04 9.35 -34.48
C PHE A 267 1.88 10.57 -34.07
N SER A 268 2.59 11.20 -35.02
CA SER A 268 3.33 12.44 -34.76
C SER A 268 2.39 13.59 -34.36
N ARG A 269 1.24 13.73 -35.04
CA ARG A 269 0.23 14.76 -34.68
C ARG A 269 -0.44 14.49 -33.34
N LEU A 270 -0.68 13.22 -32.99
CA LEU A 270 -1.18 12.85 -31.65
C LEU A 270 -0.15 13.13 -30.56
N HIS A 271 1.13 12.85 -30.83
CA HIS A 271 2.24 13.23 -29.94
C HIS A 271 2.33 14.75 -29.76
N ASP A 272 2.22 15.53 -30.83
CA ASP A 272 2.21 17.00 -30.74
C ASP A 272 1.04 17.49 -29.89
N PHE A 273 -0.13 16.86 -30.01
CA PHE A 273 -1.25 17.11 -29.11
C PHE A 273 -0.93 16.77 -27.65
N GLU A 274 -0.34 15.62 -27.34
CA GLU A 274 -0.01 15.25 -25.95
C GLU A 274 1.04 16.18 -25.34
N LEU A 275 2.04 16.60 -26.12
CA LEU A 275 3.00 17.60 -25.66
C LEU A 275 2.31 18.94 -25.38
N ASP A 276 1.43 19.39 -26.29
CA ASP A 276 0.67 20.63 -26.08
C ASP A 276 -0.24 20.52 -24.85
N PHE A 277 -0.93 19.39 -24.69
CA PHE A 277 -1.80 19.09 -23.56
C PHE A 277 -1.02 19.04 -22.24
N LEU A 278 0.18 18.46 -22.23
CA LEU A 278 1.09 18.49 -21.08
C LEU A 278 1.44 19.93 -20.72
N LEU A 279 1.90 20.74 -21.67
CA LEU A 279 2.29 22.13 -21.43
C LEU A 279 1.12 22.99 -20.92
N GLU A 280 -0.08 22.80 -21.46
CA GLU A 280 -1.29 23.44 -20.98
C GLU A 280 -1.65 22.98 -19.55
N SER A 281 -1.44 21.70 -19.22
CA SER A 281 -1.65 21.20 -17.86
C SER A 281 -0.64 21.74 -16.85
N LEU A 282 0.60 21.98 -17.27
CA LEU A 282 1.65 22.61 -16.44
C LEU A 282 1.33 24.07 -16.11
N LEU A 283 0.52 24.74 -16.93
CA LEU A 283 0.25 26.18 -16.84
C LEU A 283 -1.23 26.51 -16.56
N VAL A 284 -2.04 25.52 -16.17
CA VAL A 284 -3.50 25.67 -16.05
C VAL A 284 -3.92 26.80 -15.08
N ASP A 285 -3.12 27.07 -14.04
CA ASP A 285 -3.38 28.13 -13.05
C ASP A 285 -2.76 29.49 -13.44
N VAL A 286 -2.03 29.58 -14.56
CA VAL A 286 -1.47 30.85 -15.06
C VAL A 286 -2.56 31.63 -15.80
N THR A 287 -3.26 32.49 -15.05
CA THR A 287 -4.44 33.22 -15.54
C THR A 287 -4.15 34.38 -16.50
N ASP A 288 -2.94 34.93 -16.53
CA ASP A 288 -2.55 35.97 -17.49
C ASP A 288 -2.19 35.32 -18.84
N GLU A 289 -3.00 35.55 -19.88
CA GLU A 289 -2.83 34.92 -21.20
C GLU A 289 -1.49 35.27 -21.88
N GLY A 290 -0.94 36.46 -21.63
CA GLY A 290 0.34 36.87 -22.21
C GLY A 290 1.51 36.14 -21.56
N GLU A 291 1.48 36.04 -20.23
CA GLU A 291 2.43 35.28 -19.44
C GLU A 291 2.34 33.78 -19.73
N HIS A 292 1.13 33.23 -19.77
CA HIS A 292 0.87 31.86 -20.14
C HIS A 292 1.50 31.50 -21.50
N ALA A 293 1.28 32.33 -22.53
CA ALA A 293 1.84 32.12 -23.86
C ALA A 293 3.38 32.16 -23.86
N ASP A 294 4.00 33.10 -23.15
CA ASP A 294 5.48 33.22 -23.05
C ASP A 294 6.10 32.01 -22.32
N LEU A 295 5.50 31.58 -21.20
CA LEU A 295 5.95 30.40 -20.45
C LEU A 295 5.81 29.13 -21.30
N LYS A 296 4.67 28.96 -21.97
CA LYS A 296 4.40 27.81 -22.85
C LYS A 296 5.41 27.73 -23.99
N GLU A 297 5.69 28.84 -24.68
CA GLU A 297 6.65 28.88 -25.79
C GLU A 297 8.06 28.46 -25.32
N LYS A 298 8.51 28.96 -24.16
CA LYS A 298 9.82 28.62 -23.59
C LYS A 298 9.91 27.17 -23.16
N LEU A 299 8.87 26.64 -22.49
CA LEU A 299 8.81 25.23 -22.11
C LEU A 299 8.75 24.32 -23.34
N ALA A 300 7.98 24.68 -24.37
CA ALA A 300 7.96 23.95 -25.63
C ALA A 300 9.34 23.91 -26.28
N SER A 301 10.07 25.04 -26.29
CA SER A 301 11.44 25.08 -26.80
C SER A 301 12.40 24.19 -26.00
N LEU A 302 12.26 24.11 -24.66
CA LEU A 302 13.06 23.21 -23.82
C LEU A 302 12.79 21.74 -24.14
N HIS A 303 11.51 21.34 -24.24
CA HIS A 303 11.14 19.95 -24.53
C HIS A 303 11.56 19.53 -25.95
N THR A 304 11.38 20.40 -26.94
CA THR A 304 11.52 20.05 -28.36
C THR A 304 12.92 20.22 -28.93
N SER A 305 13.69 21.21 -28.45
CA SER A 305 14.87 21.70 -29.17
C SER A 305 16.17 21.67 -28.37
N LEU A 306 16.10 21.64 -27.02
CA LEU A 306 17.31 21.57 -26.20
C LEU A 306 18.02 20.23 -26.44
N THR A 307 19.28 20.22 -26.85
CA THR A 307 20.06 18.99 -26.99
C THR A 307 20.75 18.60 -25.66
N PRO A 308 21.02 17.30 -25.38
CA PRO A 308 21.68 16.87 -24.14
C PRO A 308 23.01 17.56 -23.84
N ALA A 309 23.78 17.90 -24.88
CA ALA A 309 25.02 18.67 -24.81
C ALA A 309 25.22 19.56 -26.05
N GLU A 310 26.21 20.46 -26.02
CA GLU A 310 26.56 21.30 -27.18
C GLU A 310 26.89 20.46 -28.43
N ALA A 311 26.44 20.95 -29.59
CA ALA A 311 26.55 20.23 -30.85
C ALA A 311 28.01 19.95 -31.22
N LYS A 312 28.31 18.69 -31.53
CA LYS A 312 29.59 18.26 -32.07
C LYS A 312 29.34 17.57 -33.41
N ALA A 313 30.11 17.92 -34.43
CA ALA A 313 29.93 17.31 -35.74
C ALA A 313 30.35 15.83 -35.74
N ARG A 314 29.55 15.01 -36.45
CA ARG A 314 29.73 13.61 -36.93
C ARG A 314 29.15 12.52 -35.98
N ALA A 315 28.59 11.37 -36.41
CA ALA A 315 28.41 10.68 -37.70
C ALA A 315 27.00 10.03 -37.76
N GLU A 316 26.50 9.71 -38.95
CA GLU A 316 25.20 9.04 -39.13
C GLU A 316 25.15 7.63 -38.50
N PRO A 317 24.08 7.27 -37.78
CA PRO A 317 23.86 5.93 -37.26
C PRO A 317 23.38 4.96 -38.37
N PRO A 318 23.70 3.66 -38.29
CA PRO A 318 23.19 2.68 -39.25
C PRO A 318 21.74 2.29 -38.91
N LEU A 319 20.83 2.53 -39.84
CA LEU A 319 19.51 1.89 -39.88
C LEU A 319 19.69 0.42 -40.26
N GLY A 320 19.62 -0.47 -39.26
CA GLY A 320 19.57 -1.92 -39.48
C GLY A 320 18.13 -2.40 -39.50
N ALA A 321 17.61 -2.70 -40.69
CA ALA A 321 16.41 -3.53 -40.83
C ALA A 321 16.77 -4.98 -40.49
N VAL A 322 15.97 -5.63 -39.64
CA VAL A 322 16.09 -7.06 -39.32
C VAL A 322 15.01 -7.80 -40.12
N ASP A 323 15.45 -8.78 -40.89
CA ASP A 323 14.66 -9.58 -41.83
C ASP A 323 14.40 -10.96 -41.20
N VAL A 324 13.15 -11.45 -41.20
CA VAL A 324 12.77 -12.76 -40.62
C VAL A 324 11.86 -13.51 -41.60
N GLY A 325 12.28 -14.73 -41.99
CA GLY A 325 11.69 -15.53 -43.06
C GLY A 325 10.64 -16.57 -42.63
N VAL A 326 9.92 -17.13 -43.63
CA VAL A 326 8.52 -17.67 -43.65
C VAL A 326 8.38 -19.19 -43.93
N SER A 327 7.25 -19.82 -43.52
CA SER A 327 6.63 -21.08 -44.04
C SER A 327 5.27 -21.46 -43.37
N SER A 328 4.33 -22.10 -44.11
CA SER A 328 2.84 -22.06 -44.05
C SER A 328 1.98 -22.93 -43.07
N ALA A 329 0.78 -22.38 -42.75
CA ALA A 329 -0.63 -22.86 -42.58
C ALA A 329 -0.97 -24.07 -41.65
N GLU A 330 -2.04 -24.11 -40.84
CA GLU A 330 -3.46 -23.68 -40.96
C GLU A 330 -4.06 -23.24 -39.60
N VAL A 331 -5.08 -22.35 -39.66
CA VAL A 331 -5.86 -21.66 -38.59
C VAL A 331 -5.05 -20.59 -37.85
N SER A 332 -5.30 -19.31 -38.16
CA SER A 332 -4.58 -18.17 -37.59
C SER A 332 -5.47 -16.93 -37.38
N PHE A 333 -5.16 -16.10 -36.39
CA PHE A 333 -5.69 -14.74 -36.21
C PHE A 333 -4.61 -13.68 -36.47
N GLN A 334 -5.01 -12.47 -36.86
CA GLN A 334 -4.08 -11.38 -37.15
C GLN A 334 -3.97 -10.38 -35.99
N SER A 335 -5.10 -9.93 -35.43
CA SER A 335 -5.15 -9.06 -34.25
C SER A 335 -5.88 -9.68 -33.05
N ILE A 336 -5.85 -8.97 -31.90
CA ILE A 336 -6.53 -9.39 -30.67
C ILE A 336 -8.06 -9.40 -30.90
N ALA A 337 -8.58 -8.40 -31.61
CA ALA A 337 -9.98 -8.31 -32.02
C ALA A 337 -10.43 -9.54 -32.84
N ASP A 338 -9.61 -10.03 -33.76
CA ASP A 338 -9.88 -11.23 -34.55
C ASP A 338 -10.04 -12.48 -33.66
N LEU A 339 -9.16 -12.67 -32.68
CA LEU A 339 -9.25 -13.80 -31.74
C LEU A 339 -10.56 -13.74 -30.93
N TYR A 340 -10.88 -12.58 -30.35
CA TYR A 340 -12.03 -12.46 -29.47
C TYR A 340 -13.37 -12.39 -30.20
N ASN A 341 -13.51 -11.50 -31.19
CA ASN A 341 -14.78 -11.25 -31.88
C ASN A 341 -15.15 -12.38 -32.85
N GLU A 342 -14.18 -12.88 -33.63
CA GLU A 342 -14.47 -13.83 -34.71
C GLU A 342 -14.36 -15.29 -34.27
N GLN A 343 -13.53 -15.61 -33.26
CA GLN A 343 -13.32 -17.00 -32.81
C GLN A 343 -13.98 -17.32 -31.47
N ILE A 344 -13.71 -16.54 -30.41
CA ILE A 344 -14.19 -16.85 -29.05
C ILE A 344 -15.67 -16.51 -28.89
N GLN A 345 -16.09 -15.29 -29.25
CA GLN A 345 -17.45 -14.80 -29.01
C GLN A 345 -18.54 -15.72 -29.59
N PRO A 346 -18.46 -16.20 -30.85
CA PRO A 346 -19.52 -17.03 -31.43
C PRO A 346 -19.62 -18.40 -30.74
N LEU A 347 -18.48 -19.01 -30.40
CA LEU A 347 -18.43 -20.32 -29.74
C LEU A 347 -18.87 -20.24 -28.28
N TYR A 348 -18.52 -19.16 -27.58
CA TYR A 348 -18.97 -18.95 -26.21
C TYR A 348 -20.48 -18.68 -26.13
N GLN A 349 -21.01 -17.86 -27.05
CA GLN A 349 -22.46 -17.67 -27.15
C GLN A 349 -23.18 -18.99 -27.43
N GLN A 350 -22.61 -19.84 -28.29
CA GLN A 350 -23.14 -21.18 -28.52
C GLN A 350 -23.11 -22.06 -27.25
N ALA A 351 -22.03 -22.01 -26.46
CA ALA A 351 -21.94 -22.73 -25.19
C ALA A 351 -22.98 -22.23 -24.17
N PHE A 352 -23.21 -20.92 -24.11
CA PHE A 352 -24.24 -20.30 -23.29
C PHE A 352 -25.64 -20.78 -23.71
N ASP A 353 -25.96 -20.71 -25.00
CA ASP A 353 -27.26 -21.16 -25.55
C ASP A 353 -27.53 -22.66 -25.31
N GLN A 354 -26.46 -23.46 -25.19
CA GLN A 354 -26.51 -24.88 -24.87
C GLN A 354 -26.62 -25.18 -23.37
N GLY A 355 -26.59 -24.17 -22.50
CA GLY A 355 -26.59 -24.34 -21.05
C GLY A 355 -25.32 -24.99 -20.51
N ARG A 356 -24.20 -24.89 -21.23
CA ARG A 356 -22.88 -25.37 -20.80
C ARG A 356 -22.15 -24.39 -19.90
N VAL A 357 -22.55 -23.11 -19.95
CA VAL A 357 -22.03 -22.06 -19.08
C VAL A 357 -22.81 -22.11 -17.77
N ALA A 358 -22.10 -22.41 -16.68
CA ALA A 358 -22.63 -22.28 -15.32
C ALA A 358 -22.90 -20.81 -15.01
N ASP A 359 -23.87 -20.53 -14.15
CA ASP A 359 -24.20 -19.17 -13.77
C ASP A 359 -23.02 -18.51 -13.03
N ASN A 360 -22.32 -17.58 -13.70
CA ASN A 360 -21.18 -16.84 -13.14
C ASN A 360 -21.60 -15.86 -12.03
N LEU A 361 -22.90 -15.75 -11.70
CA LEU A 361 -23.41 -15.01 -10.55
C LEU A 361 -22.76 -15.40 -9.22
N GLU A 362 -22.33 -16.66 -9.07
CA GLU A 362 -21.63 -17.09 -7.85
C GLU A 362 -20.25 -16.43 -7.73
N LEU A 363 -19.49 -16.23 -8.82
CA LEU A 363 -18.15 -15.61 -8.76
C LEU A 363 -18.23 -14.11 -8.45
N VAL A 364 -19.12 -13.39 -9.14
CA VAL A 364 -19.30 -11.95 -8.92
C VAL A 364 -19.92 -11.72 -7.54
N GLY A 365 -20.89 -12.54 -7.12
CA GLY A 365 -21.40 -12.56 -5.75
C GLY A 365 -20.33 -12.90 -4.70
N GLU A 366 -19.43 -13.84 -4.98
CA GLU A 366 -18.33 -14.26 -4.09
C GLU A 366 -17.28 -13.16 -3.87
N PHE A 367 -16.95 -12.39 -4.91
CA PHE A 367 -15.97 -11.29 -4.85
C PHE A 367 -16.57 -9.95 -4.42
N SER A 368 -17.89 -9.77 -4.55
CA SER A 368 -18.60 -8.55 -4.12
C SER A 368 -19.27 -8.66 -2.74
N ASP A 369 -19.62 -9.87 -2.27
CA ASP A 369 -20.18 -10.07 -0.94
C ASP A 369 -19.09 -9.99 0.13
N GLN A 370 -19.17 -8.96 0.97
CA GLN A 370 -18.27 -8.68 2.09
C GLN A 370 -18.16 -9.83 3.10
N ASN A 371 -19.07 -10.80 3.08
CA ASN A 371 -18.87 -12.00 3.86
C ASN A 371 -17.76 -12.85 3.25
N TYR A 372 -17.74 -13.06 1.93
CA TYR A 372 -16.92 -14.05 1.22
C TYR A 372 -15.63 -13.49 0.64
N ALA A 373 -15.63 -12.25 0.17
CA ALA A 373 -14.45 -11.57 -0.37
C ALA A 373 -13.54 -11.07 0.76
N ALA A 374 -12.22 -11.21 0.59
CA ALA A 374 -11.28 -10.76 1.62
C ALA A 374 -11.26 -9.23 1.78
N GLU A 375 -11.52 -8.46 0.71
CA GLU A 375 -11.48 -6.99 0.71
C GLU A 375 -11.91 -6.33 -0.63
N GLY A 376 -12.40 -7.11 -1.62
CA GLY A 376 -12.77 -6.60 -2.95
C GLY A 376 -11.58 -6.31 -3.89
N PHE A 377 -10.40 -6.89 -3.62
CA PHE A 377 -9.15 -6.64 -4.37
C PHE A 377 -9.17 -7.03 -5.85
N LEU A 378 -10.08 -7.90 -6.27
CA LEU A 378 -10.30 -8.19 -7.68
C LEU A 378 -11.47 -7.33 -8.17
N PRO A 379 -11.26 -6.47 -9.19
CA PRO A 379 -12.34 -5.68 -9.75
C PRO A 379 -13.39 -6.63 -10.31
N THR A 380 -14.57 -6.62 -9.69
CA THR A 380 -15.68 -7.51 -10.03
C THR A 380 -16.96 -6.82 -10.48
N PRO A 381 -17.19 -5.52 -10.26
CA PRO A 381 -18.05 -4.73 -11.12
C PRO A 381 -17.27 -4.20 -12.34
N PRO A 382 -17.97 -3.70 -13.38
CA PRO A 382 -17.36 -3.10 -14.55
C PRO A 382 -16.27 -2.08 -14.19
N VAL A 383 -15.11 -2.14 -14.85
CA VAL A 383 -14.22 -0.97 -14.93
C VAL A 383 -14.84 -0.01 -15.95
N HIS A 384 -15.99 0.57 -15.62
CA HIS A 384 -16.56 1.64 -16.44
C HIS A 384 -15.82 2.94 -16.13
N ARG A 385 -15.30 3.57 -17.19
CA ARG A 385 -14.59 4.85 -17.17
C ARG A 385 -15.54 6.04 -16.91
N ASP A 386 -16.63 5.83 -16.15
CA ASP A 386 -17.47 6.93 -15.67
C ASP A 386 -16.73 7.64 -14.53
N LYS A 387 -16.57 8.95 -14.70
CA LYS A 387 -15.99 9.88 -13.73
C LYS A 387 -16.68 9.91 -12.35
N ASN A 388 -17.86 9.30 -12.19
CA ASN A 388 -18.69 9.44 -10.97
C ASN A 388 -18.81 8.13 -10.16
N PHE A 389 -17.74 7.79 -9.43
CA PHE A 389 -17.69 6.64 -8.51
C PHE A 389 -18.89 6.54 -7.54
N ASP A 390 -19.43 7.67 -7.06
CA ASP A 390 -20.54 7.70 -6.10
C ASP A 390 -21.91 7.38 -6.72
N ARG A 391 -22.10 7.67 -8.01
CA ARG A 391 -23.31 7.27 -8.77
C ARG A 391 -23.23 5.77 -9.06
N GLN A 392 -22.07 5.31 -9.52
CA GLN A 392 -21.81 3.90 -9.83
C GLN A 392 -21.99 3.00 -8.60
N ALA A 393 -21.34 3.33 -7.47
CA ALA A 393 -21.52 2.56 -6.24
C ALA A 393 -22.99 2.50 -5.80
N LYS A 394 -23.81 3.53 -6.05
CA LYS A 394 -25.24 3.50 -5.73
C LYS A 394 -26.05 2.61 -6.69
N ASP A 395 -25.70 2.57 -7.96
CA ASP A 395 -26.37 1.76 -8.97
C ASP A 395 -25.98 0.27 -8.78
N ASP A 396 -24.69 -0.04 -8.59
CA ASP A 396 -24.13 -1.38 -8.35
C ASP A 396 -24.67 -2.02 -7.06
N PHE A 397 -24.77 -1.26 -5.95
CA PHE A 397 -25.37 -1.75 -4.70
C PHE A 397 -26.90 -1.89 -4.77
N GLY A 398 -27.55 -1.15 -5.67
CA GLY A 398 -29.00 -1.11 -5.82
C GLY A 398 -29.56 -2.29 -6.62
N GLN A 399 -28.82 -2.77 -7.62
CA GLN A 399 -29.25 -3.83 -8.55
C GLN A 399 -28.14 -4.81 -8.99
N PRO A 400 -27.44 -5.48 -8.06
CA PRO A 400 -26.26 -6.32 -8.34
C PRO A 400 -26.49 -7.52 -9.29
N LEU A 401 -27.74 -7.86 -9.61
CA LEU A 401 -28.10 -8.91 -10.56
C LEU A 401 -28.13 -8.45 -12.03
N TYR A 402 -28.04 -7.15 -12.30
CA TYR A 402 -28.08 -6.57 -13.64
C TYR A 402 -26.72 -6.05 -14.14
N ASP A 403 -25.69 -6.01 -13.28
CA ASP A 403 -24.38 -5.39 -13.56
C ASP A 403 -23.22 -6.40 -13.74
N VAL A 404 -23.53 -7.67 -13.99
CA VAL A 404 -22.52 -8.65 -14.43
C VAL A 404 -22.21 -8.37 -15.90
N LYS A 405 -20.96 -7.98 -16.23
CA LYS A 405 -20.59 -7.79 -17.63
C LYS A 405 -20.95 -9.02 -18.44
N HIS A 406 -21.82 -8.86 -19.44
CA HIS A 406 -22.14 -9.93 -20.36
C HIS A 406 -20.91 -10.22 -21.24
N LEU A 407 -20.83 -11.42 -21.83
CA LEU A 407 -19.73 -11.84 -22.71
C LEU A 407 -19.31 -10.73 -23.71
N ASN A 408 -20.29 -10.06 -24.31
CA ASN A 408 -20.05 -8.99 -25.30
C ASN A 408 -19.38 -7.75 -24.69
N GLU A 409 -19.63 -7.44 -23.42
CA GLU A 409 -19.05 -6.29 -22.73
C GLU A 409 -17.62 -6.58 -22.25
N ILE A 410 -17.34 -7.81 -21.82
CA ILE A 410 -15.98 -8.28 -21.53
C ILE A 410 -15.12 -8.24 -22.80
N ILE A 411 -15.63 -8.82 -23.88
CA ILE A 411 -14.91 -8.86 -25.16
C ILE A 411 -14.72 -7.45 -25.72
N ALA A 412 -15.75 -6.60 -25.69
CA ALA A 412 -15.62 -5.22 -26.13
C ALA A 412 -14.56 -4.45 -25.32
N GLU A 413 -14.49 -4.65 -24.00
CA GLU A 413 -13.47 -4.03 -23.17
C GLU A 413 -12.07 -4.50 -23.56
N ILE A 414 -11.80 -5.82 -23.58
CA ILE A 414 -10.47 -6.34 -23.95
C ILE A 414 -9.99 -5.77 -25.30
N VAL A 415 -10.90 -5.74 -26.29
CA VAL A 415 -10.56 -5.25 -27.64
C VAL A 415 -10.38 -3.74 -27.68
N GLU A 416 -11.25 -2.97 -27.01
CA GLU A 416 -11.19 -1.51 -27.02
C GLU A 416 -10.05 -0.95 -26.15
N GLU A 417 -9.66 -1.64 -25.09
CA GLU A 417 -8.50 -1.28 -24.26
C GLU A 417 -7.19 -1.56 -25.03
N GLY A 418 -7.08 -2.71 -25.70
CA GLY A 418 -5.95 -3.05 -26.56
C GLY A 418 -5.83 -2.16 -27.81
N GLU A 419 -6.68 -2.43 -28.80
CA GLU A 419 -6.56 -1.84 -30.15
C GLU A 419 -7.19 -0.46 -30.29
N GLY A 420 -7.97 -0.02 -29.29
CA GLY A 420 -8.75 1.20 -29.32
C GLY A 420 -10.12 1.05 -29.99
N LEU A 421 -10.75 2.19 -30.33
CA LEU A 421 -12.06 2.19 -30.99
C LEU A 421 -12.00 1.55 -32.37
N ALA A 422 -13.05 0.84 -32.77
CA ALA A 422 -13.19 0.31 -34.13
C ALA A 422 -12.97 1.43 -35.17
N GLY A 423 -11.94 1.28 -36.00
CA GLY A 423 -11.48 2.36 -36.89
C GLY A 423 -10.61 3.41 -36.19
N PHE A 424 -9.58 2.96 -35.45
CA PHE A 424 -8.66 3.81 -34.67
C PHE A 424 -8.19 5.06 -35.44
N ALA A 425 -7.74 4.92 -36.68
CA ALA A 425 -7.23 6.04 -37.48
C ALA A 425 -8.30 7.12 -37.73
N ASP A 426 -9.51 6.71 -38.12
CA ASP A 426 -10.64 7.62 -38.32
C ASP A 426 -11.07 8.28 -36.99
N GLY A 427 -11.07 7.51 -35.89
CA GLY A 427 -11.33 8.01 -34.54
C GLY A 427 -10.31 9.06 -34.09
N ALA A 428 -9.03 8.83 -34.35
CA ALA A 428 -7.94 9.74 -34.05
C ALA A 428 -8.01 11.04 -34.87
N GLU A 429 -8.37 10.94 -36.16
CA GLU A 429 -8.60 12.13 -36.99
C GLU A 429 -9.82 12.93 -36.52
N ALA A 430 -10.91 12.26 -36.16
CA ALA A 430 -12.09 12.90 -35.59
C ALA A 430 -11.77 13.58 -34.25
N PHE A 431 -10.96 12.95 -33.41
CA PHE A 431 -10.46 13.49 -32.16
C PHE A 431 -9.63 14.77 -32.38
N LEU A 432 -8.63 14.74 -33.25
CA LEU A 432 -7.80 15.91 -33.58
C LEU A 432 -8.64 17.03 -34.20
N ALA A 433 -9.59 16.71 -35.08
CA ALA A 433 -10.52 17.66 -35.64
C ALA A 433 -11.39 18.30 -34.55
N LYS A 434 -11.82 17.53 -33.55
CA LYS A 434 -12.59 18.04 -32.41
C LYS A 434 -11.77 18.95 -31.51
N VAL A 435 -10.52 18.58 -31.21
CA VAL A 435 -9.59 19.44 -30.46
C VAL A 435 -9.39 20.78 -31.19
N ALA A 436 -9.23 20.74 -32.51
CA ALA A 436 -9.12 21.96 -33.33
C ALA A 436 -10.42 22.79 -33.30
N GLU A 437 -11.59 22.16 -33.37
CA GLU A 437 -12.91 22.81 -33.26
C GLU A 437 -13.07 23.55 -31.93
N LEU A 438 -12.59 22.95 -30.83
CA LEU A 438 -12.65 23.53 -29.48
C LEU A 438 -11.68 24.72 -29.28
N GLY A 439 -10.65 24.84 -30.13
CA GLY A 439 -9.63 25.88 -30.04
C GLY A 439 -8.28 25.40 -29.49
N GLY A 440 -7.99 24.10 -29.54
CA GLY A 440 -6.70 23.50 -29.18
C GLY A 440 -6.69 22.78 -27.83
N ALA A 441 -5.50 22.34 -27.40
CA ALA A 441 -5.34 21.49 -26.21
C ALA A 441 -5.81 22.18 -24.92
N LYS A 442 -5.66 23.51 -24.78
CA LYS A 442 -6.16 24.29 -23.63
C LYS A 442 -7.67 24.14 -23.44
N ALA A 443 -8.43 24.25 -24.54
CA ALA A 443 -9.88 24.14 -24.52
C ALA A 443 -10.32 22.69 -24.25
N TYR A 444 -9.60 21.72 -24.79
CA TYR A 444 -9.82 20.30 -24.48
C TYR A 444 -9.54 19.98 -23.00
N LEU A 445 -8.41 20.43 -22.45
CA LEU A 445 -8.07 20.30 -21.03
C LEU A 445 -9.13 20.95 -20.14
N THR A 446 -9.60 22.15 -20.50
CA THR A 446 -10.68 22.82 -19.77
C THR A 446 -11.95 21.98 -19.78
N ALA A 447 -12.28 21.34 -20.90
CA ALA A 447 -13.42 20.44 -20.98
C ALA A 447 -13.23 19.18 -20.10
N VAL A 448 -12.04 18.57 -20.10
CA VAL A 448 -11.68 17.43 -19.22
C VAL A 448 -11.85 17.81 -17.74
N ASN A 449 -11.27 18.94 -17.32
CA ASN A 449 -11.32 19.40 -15.94
C ASN A 449 -12.75 19.75 -15.51
N ASN A 450 -13.52 20.39 -16.38
CA ASN A 450 -14.94 20.67 -16.10
C ASN A 450 -15.76 19.39 -16.02
N ASP A 451 -15.46 18.42 -16.88
CA ASP A 451 -16.16 17.14 -16.91
C ASP A 451 -15.96 16.37 -15.62
N ALA A 452 -14.73 16.30 -15.10
CA ALA A 452 -14.37 15.62 -13.86
C ALA A 452 -15.15 16.12 -12.63
N HIS A 453 -15.60 17.38 -12.63
CA HIS A 453 -16.39 17.98 -11.55
C HIS A 453 -17.88 18.08 -11.87
N SER A 454 -18.31 17.65 -13.06
CA SER A 454 -19.68 17.77 -13.52
C SER A 454 -20.54 16.57 -13.07
N PRO A 455 -21.75 16.80 -12.55
CA PRO A 455 -22.70 15.73 -12.24
C PRO A 455 -23.37 15.14 -13.49
N ASP A 456 -23.25 15.78 -14.64
CA ASP A 456 -23.87 15.35 -15.91
C ASP A 456 -23.03 14.24 -16.58
N PRO A 457 -23.63 13.35 -17.38
CA PRO A 457 -22.89 12.35 -18.15
C PRO A 457 -21.80 12.99 -19.03
N THR A 458 -20.66 12.30 -19.17
CA THR A 458 -19.57 12.74 -20.03
C THR A 458 -20.05 12.85 -21.48
N PRO A 459 -19.81 13.98 -22.18
CA PRO A 459 -20.19 14.11 -23.58
C PRO A 459 -19.53 13.05 -24.48
N ASP A 460 -20.28 12.47 -25.43
CA ASP A 460 -19.80 11.37 -26.30
C ASP A 460 -18.43 11.65 -26.96
N TRP A 461 -18.20 12.88 -27.44
CA TRP A 461 -16.94 13.25 -28.09
C TRP A 461 -15.76 13.26 -27.11
N LEU A 462 -16.00 13.57 -25.84
CA LEU A 462 -14.99 13.61 -24.79
C LEU A 462 -14.72 12.19 -24.28
N ASP A 463 -15.77 11.38 -24.10
CA ASP A 463 -15.64 9.95 -23.79
C ASP A 463 -14.80 9.22 -24.84
N GLN A 464 -15.15 9.38 -26.13
CA GLN A 464 -14.39 8.80 -27.24
C GLN A 464 -12.95 9.29 -27.27
N GLY A 465 -12.71 10.59 -27.02
CA GLY A 465 -11.37 11.16 -26.96
C GLY A 465 -10.54 10.62 -25.80
N GLN A 466 -11.11 10.44 -24.61
CA GLN A 466 -10.41 9.83 -23.48
C GLN A 466 -10.16 8.33 -23.71
N ARG A 467 -11.15 7.60 -24.25
CA ARG A 467 -11.01 6.18 -24.55
C ARG A 467 -9.91 5.91 -25.57
N LEU A 468 -9.82 6.73 -26.62
CA LEU A 468 -8.72 6.69 -27.57
C LEU A 468 -7.37 6.89 -26.87
N ARG A 469 -7.23 7.96 -26.06
CA ARG A 469 -5.98 8.28 -25.36
C ARG A 469 -5.53 7.21 -24.35
N MET A 470 -6.49 6.46 -23.80
CA MET A 470 -6.25 5.38 -22.85
C MET A 470 -5.99 4.02 -23.49
N SER A 471 -6.20 3.86 -24.81
CA SER A 471 -5.90 2.58 -25.49
C SER A 471 -4.40 2.24 -25.47
N HIS A 472 -4.07 0.95 -25.44
CA HIS A 472 -2.69 0.47 -25.43
C HIS A 472 -1.93 0.98 -26.66
N LEU A 473 -2.56 0.84 -27.85
CA LEU A 473 -2.01 1.32 -29.11
C LEU A 473 -1.62 2.81 -29.07
N TYR A 474 -2.51 3.66 -28.56
CA TYR A 474 -2.22 5.09 -28.43
C TYR A 474 -1.01 5.32 -27.52
N ARG A 475 -1.01 4.75 -26.31
CA ARG A 475 0.07 4.91 -25.33
C ARG A 475 1.43 4.45 -25.85
N PHE A 476 1.48 3.30 -26.53
CA PHE A 476 2.71 2.80 -27.13
C PHE A 476 3.16 3.64 -28.34
N ALA A 477 2.22 4.12 -29.17
CA ALA A 477 2.54 4.99 -30.30
C ALA A 477 3.14 6.33 -29.83
N ILE A 478 2.58 6.96 -28.80
CA ILE A 478 3.14 8.18 -28.21
C ILE A 478 4.54 7.88 -27.65
N THR A 479 4.69 6.83 -26.85
CA THR A 479 5.99 6.42 -26.29
C THR A 479 7.04 6.18 -27.39
N MET A 480 6.65 5.56 -28.51
CA MET A 480 7.53 5.32 -29.66
C MET A 480 8.02 6.63 -30.29
N ILE A 481 7.12 7.56 -30.61
CA ILE A 481 7.48 8.85 -31.22
C ILE A 481 8.39 9.67 -30.29
N ASP A 482 8.06 9.70 -29.01
CA ASP A 482 8.76 10.46 -27.98
C ASP A 482 10.18 9.87 -27.72
N LEU A 483 10.32 8.54 -27.77
CA LEU A 483 11.62 7.85 -27.73
C LEU A 483 12.47 8.14 -28.98
N ASP A 484 11.88 8.04 -30.18
CA ASP A 484 12.57 8.35 -31.43
C ASP A 484 13.06 9.81 -31.44
N HIS A 485 12.29 10.72 -30.85
CA HIS A 485 12.67 12.13 -30.68
C HIS A 485 13.87 12.34 -29.74
N GLU A 486 13.90 11.68 -28.57
CA GLU A 486 15.07 11.74 -27.67
C GLU A 486 16.34 11.15 -28.32
N ILE A 487 16.20 10.08 -29.11
CA ILE A 487 17.31 9.50 -29.89
C ILE A 487 17.84 10.51 -30.90
N GLN A 488 16.97 11.24 -31.61
CA GLN A 488 17.38 12.27 -32.57
C GLN A 488 18.08 13.46 -31.88
N LEU A 489 17.59 13.90 -30.72
CA LEU A 489 18.22 14.97 -29.93
C LEU A 489 19.61 14.56 -29.43
N ALA A 490 19.75 13.31 -28.96
CA ALA A 490 21.03 12.74 -28.57
C ALA A 490 22.00 12.65 -29.75
N ALA A 491 21.53 12.16 -30.90
CA ALA A 491 22.33 12.07 -32.12
C ALA A 491 22.85 13.45 -32.56
N THR A 492 22.02 14.50 -32.45
CA THR A 492 22.42 15.89 -32.74
C THR A 492 23.54 16.40 -31.81
N ALA A 493 23.58 15.91 -30.56
CA ALA A 493 24.64 16.19 -29.60
C ALA A 493 25.88 15.28 -29.73
N GLY A 494 25.89 14.37 -30.71
CA GLY A 494 26.95 13.38 -30.91
C GLY A 494 27.05 12.35 -29.79
N THR A 495 25.91 11.95 -29.20
CA THR A 495 25.79 10.92 -28.17
C THR A 495 24.63 9.99 -28.48
N GLU A 496 24.48 8.90 -27.72
CA GLU A 496 23.34 8.00 -27.78
C GLU A 496 22.42 8.21 -26.57
N PHE A 497 21.16 7.83 -26.72
CA PHE A 497 20.17 7.77 -25.65
C PHE A 497 19.64 6.34 -25.54
N ASP A 498 19.73 5.78 -24.34
CA ASP A 498 19.11 4.51 -23.97
C ASP A 498 18.28 4.76 -22.71
N PRO A 499 16.94 4.60 -22.77
CA PRO A 499 16.08 4.80 -21.61
C PRO A 499 16.16 3.63 -20.63
N ALA A 500 16.60 2.46 -21.08
CA ALA A 500 16.78 1.28 -20.24
C ALA A 500 18.12 1.35 -19.50
N ARG A 501 18.21 0.65 -18.37
CA ARG A 501 19.45 0.49 -17.62
C ARG A 501 20.44 -0.35 -18.43
N ALA A 502 21.72 0.04 -18.33
CA ALA A 502 22.81 -0.78 -18.81
C ALA A 502 23.22 -1.77 -17.70
N PRO A 503 23.37 -3.07 -17.99
CA PRO A 503 23.84 -4.04 -17.00
C PRO A 503 25.18 -3.63 -16.38
N LEU A 504 25.30 -3.83 -15.08
CA LEU A 504 26.54 -3.56 -14.36
C LEU A 504 27.67 -4.50 -14.84
N PRO A 505 28.92 -4.01 -14.90
CA PRO A 505 30.05 -4.85 -15.25
C PRO A 505 30.28 -5.92 -14.18
N THR A 506 30.39 -7.18 -14.59
CA THR A 506 30.71 -8.31 -13.69
C THR A 506 32.21 -8.57 -13.58
N GLY A 507 33.02 -8.05 -14.51
CA GLY A 507 34.47 -8.22 -14.52
C GLY A 507 35.13 -7.62 -13.27
N GLY A 508 35.59 -8.47 -12.36
CA GLY A 508 36.20 -8.05 -11.09
C GLY A 508 35.25 -7.97 -9.89
N HIS A 509 33.96 -8.30 -10.08
CA HIS A 509 32.92 -8.26 -9.04
C HIS A 509 32.21 -9.62 -8.94
N PRO A 510 32.84 -10.63 -8.28
CA PRO A 510 32.28 -11.99 -8.21
C PRO A 510 30.92 -12.05 -7.50
N GLU A 511 30.64 -11.12 -6.58
CA GLU A 511 29.35 -11.02 -5.89
C GLU A 511 28.22 -10.60 -6.84
N ILE A 512 28.50 -9.67 -7.77
CA ILE A 512 27.52 -9.23 -8.79
C ILE A 512 27.30 -10.33 -9.83
N ALA A 513 28.36 -11.04 -10.22
CA ALA A 513 28.24 -12.20 -11.10
C ALA A 513 27.38 -13.31 -10.49
N ALA A 514 27.64 -13.66 -9.22
CA ALA A 514 26.85 -14.68 -8.52
C ALA A 514 25.39 -14.28 -8.32
N LEU A 515 25.12 -12.99 -8.06
CA LEU A 515 23.76 -12.46 -7.99
C LEU A 515 23.05 -12.60 -9.35
N ALA A 516 23.69 -12.17 -10.45
CA ALA A 516 23.15 -12.29 -11.80
C ALA A 516 22.87 -13.75 -12.21
N ASP A 517 23.80 -14.67 -11.88
CA ASP A 517 23.68 -16.09 -12.21
C ASP A 517 22.52 -16.78 -11.49
N THR A 518 22.25 -16.40 -10.23
CA THR A 518 21.25 -17.06 -9.38
C THR A 518 19.87 -16.40 -9.42
N LEU A 519 19.78 -15.13 -9.82
CA LEU A 519 18.55 -14.36 -9.82
C LEU A 519 17.40 -15.01 -10.63
N PRO A 520 17.61 -15.49 -11.88
CA PRO A 520 16.51 -16.01 -12.70
C PRO A 520 15.77 -17.18 -12.05
N ALA A 521 16.52 -18.12 -11.45
CA ALA A 521 15.90 -19.27 -10.78
C ALA A 521 15.06 -18.83 -9.57
N GLN A 522 15.56 -17.87 -8.78
CA GLN A 522 14.83 -17.37 -7.61
C GLN A 522 13.60 -16.56 -8.00
N PHE A 523 13.70 -15.78 -9.09
CA PHE A 523 12.55 -15.11 -9.70
C PHE A 523 11.49 -16.12 -10.14
N ASN A 524 11.88 -17.15 -10.91
CA ASN A 524 10.96 -18.18 -11.39
C ASN A 524 10.28 -18.93 -10.24
N ALA A 525 10.96 -19.13 -9.11
CA ALA A 525 10.39 -19.75 -7.91
C ALA A 525 9.32 -18.85 -7.25
N ALA A 526 9.58 -17.56 -7.09
CA ALA A 526 8.59 -16.61 -6.57
C ALA A 526 7.41 -16.43 -7.53
N TYR A 527 7.68 -16.40 -8.83
CA TYR A 527 6.66 -16.34 -9.87
C TYR A 527 5.80 -17.61 -9.91
N LEU A 528 6.39 -18.80 -9.74
CA LEU A 528 5.65 -20.06 -9.58
C LEU A 528 4.70 -20.00 -8.36
N ALA A 529 5.15 -19.46 -7.23
CA ALA A 529 4.30 -19.28 -6.05
C ALA A 529 3.12 -18.34 -6.35
N LEU A 530 3.35 -17.23 -7.06
CA LEU A 530 2.31 -16.31 -7.50
C LEU A 530 1.28 -17.00 -8.39
N VAL A 531 1.68 -17.60 -9.53
CA VAL A 531 0.73 -18.23 -10.47
C VAL A 531 0.04 -19.46 -9.85
N THR A 532 0.70 -20.15 -8.92
CA THR A 532 0.09 -21.20 -8.10
C THR A 532 -1.06 -20.61 -7.31
N TRP A 533 -0.84 -19.56 -6.53
CA TRP A 533 -1.87 -18.93 -5.72
C TRP A 533 -2.99 -18.27 -6.54
N LEU A 534 -2.66 -17.62 -7.65
CA LEU A 534 -3.66 -17.13 -8.60
C LEU A 534 -4.54 -18.29 -9.10
N SER A 535 -3.97 -19.42 -9.53
CA SER A 535 -4.76 -20.59 -9.94
C SER A 535 -5.68 -21.14 -8.83
N ARG A 536 -5.32 -20.94 -7.56
CA ARG A 536 -6.17 -21.34 -6.42
C ARG A 536 -7.36 -20.39 -6.23
N MET A 537 -7.21 -19.10 -6.52
CA MET A 537 -8.30 -18.12 -6.41
C MET A 537 -9.46 -18.43 -7.38
N TYR A 538 -9.18 -18.97 -8.56
CA TYR A 538 -10.19 -19.26 -9.58
C TYR A 538 -10.77 -20.70 -9.53
N GLU A 539 -10.29 -21.56 -8.61
CA GLU A 539 -10.71 -22.96 -8.49
C GLU A 539 -12.14 -23.13 -7.93
N LEU A 540 -12.91 -24.08 -8.48
CA LEU A 540 -14.37 -24.23 -8.25
C LEU A 540 -14.79 -25.38 -7.33
N ARG A 541 -14.03 -26.47 -7.20
CA ARG A 541 -14.54 -27.70 -6.55
C ARG A 541 -14.39 -27.67 -5.04
N THR A 542 -13.44 -26.90 -4.50
CA THR A 542 -13.10 -26.92 -3.06
C THR A 542 -13.33 -25.58 -2.35
N TRP A 543 -13.89 -24.59 -3.05
CA TRP A 543 -13.93 -23.21 -2.57
C TRP A 543 -14.66 -23.01 -1.23
N GLN A 544 -15.84 -23.62 -1.04
CA GLN A 544 -16.62 -23.46 0.20
C GLN A 544 -15.91 -24.08 1.40
N SER A 545 -15.17 -25.16 1.17
CA SER A 545 -14.41 -25.85 2.20
C SER A 545 -13.11 -25.15 2.58
N ASP A 546 -12.57 -24.28 1.73
CA ASP A 546 -11.25 -23.64 1.93
C ASP A 546 -11.24 -22.10 1.97
N ARG A 547 -12.40 -21.51 2.23
CA ARG A 547 -12.60 -20.05 2.26
C ARG A 547 -11.54 -19.30 3.07
N ARG A 548 -11.12 -19.84 4.21
CA ARG A 548 -10.15 -19.21 5.12
C ARG A 548 -8.79 -19.02 4.46
N ASN A 549 -8.22 -20.07 3.87
CA ASN A 549 -6.91 -19.97 3.22
C ASN A 549 -7.00 -19.10 1.96
N ARG A 550 -8.09 -19.20 1.19
CA ARG A 550 -8.32 -18.34 0.02
C ARG A 550 -8.32 -16.86 0.39
N MET A 551 -8.97 -16.45 1.47
CA MET A 551 -8.90 -15.04 1.93
C MET A 551 -7.45 -14.62 2.19
N GLY A 552 -6.66 -15.47 2.85
CA GLY A 552 -5.23 -15.22 3.07
C GLY A 552 -4.44 -15.10 1.77
N ILE A 553 -4.76 -15.92 0.75
CA ILE A 553 -4.16 -15.87 -0.58
C ILE A 553 -4.53 -14.58 -1.31
N GLU A 554 -5.81 -14.22 -1.37
CA GLU A 554 -6.30 -13.03 -2.09
C GLU A 554 -5.60 -11.77 -1.57
N MET A 555 -5.40 -11.67 -0.26
CA MET A 555 -4.70 -10.56 0.37
C MET A 555 -3.18 -10.55 0.17
N LEU A 556 -2.56 -11.65 -0.30
CA LEU A 556 -1.11 -11.80 -0.41
C LEU A 556 -0.63 -11.93 -1.87
N ALA A 557 -1.38 -12.65 -2.70
CA ALA A 557 -1.06 -12.97 -4.09
C ALA A 557 -1.44 -11.87 -5.08
N SER A 558 -2.30 -10.93 -4.68
CA SER A 558 -2.62 -9.75 -5.47
C SER A 558 -1.49 -8.72 -5.39
N TRP A 559 -1.71 -7.64 -4.67
CA TRP A 559 -0.80 -6.51 -4.54
C TRP A 559 0.56 -6.87 -3.88
N PRO A 560 0.61 -7.59 -2.73
CA PRO A 560 1.89 -7.74 -2.02
C PRO A 560 2.94 -8.53 -2.78
N LEU A 561 2.60 -9.60 -3.50
CA LEU A 561 3.59 -10.34 -4.28
C LEU A 561 4.09 -9.57 -5.49
N MET A 562 3.25 -8.76 -6.14
CA MET A 562 3.70 -7.88 -7.22
C MET A 562 4.71 -6.85 -6.71
N SER A 563 4.37 -6.16 -5.62
CA SER A 563 5.19 -5.10 -5.01
C SER A 563 6.44 -5.60 -4.27
N LEU A 564 6.38 -6.76 -3.60
CA LEU A 564 7.49 -7.29 -2.79
C LEU A 564 8.36 -8.32 -3.50
N ALA A 565 7.84 -9.01 -4.52
CA ALA A 565 8.57 -10.05 -5.25
C ALA A 565 8.80 -9.67 -6.73
N ILE A 566 7.74 -9.65 -7.54
CA ILE A 566 7.86 -9.64 -8.99
C ILE A 566 8.58 -8.38 -9.49
N ARG A 567 8.08 -7.19 -9.14
CA ARG A 567 8.69 -5.92 -9.57
C ARG A 567 10.13 -5.78 -9.06
N PRO A 568 10.45 -5.96 -7.75
CA PRO A 568 11.82 -5.88 -7.27
C PRO A 568 12.79 -6.82 -8.01
N PHE A 569 12.36 -8.03 -8.37
CA PHE A 569 13.17 -8.95 -9.17
C PHE A 569 13.43 -8.44 -10.59
N LEU A 570 12.39 -7.97 -11.28
CA LEU A 570 12.52 -7.48 -12.64
C LEU A 570 13.38 -6.20 -12.71
N GLU A 571 13.25 -5.32 -11.71
CA GLU A 571 14.11 -4.14 -11.59
C GLU A 571 15.58 -4.53 -11.31
N LEU A 572 15.81 -5.51 -10.43
CA LEU A 572 17.16 -6.06 -10.22
C LEU A 572 17.73 -6.67 -11.51
N ALA A 573 16.93 -7.39 -12.27
CA ALA A 573 17.34 -7.93 -13.57
C ALA A 573 17.72 -6.82 -14.56
N GLY A 574 17.16 -5.61 -14.44
CA GLY A 574 17.59 -4.44 -15.21
C GLY A 574 18.99 -3.91 -14.84
N PHE A 575 19.44 -4.12 -13.60
CA PHE A 575 20.80 -3.74 -13.17
C PHE A 575 21.87 -4.79 -13.49
N LEU A 576 21.47 -6.02 -13.75
CA LEU A 576 22.36 -7.18 -13.80
C LEU A 576 22.44 -7.73 -15.24
N PRO A 577 23.55 -8.37 -15.64
CA PRO A 577 23.65 -9.01 -16.95
C PRO A 577 22.91 -10.36 -16.96
N VAL A 578 21.61 -10.31 -16.66
CA VAL A 578 20.70 -11.45 -16.72
C VAL A 578 20.23 -11.63 -18.16
N ASP A 579 20.23 -12.87 -18.64
CA ASP A 579 19.56 -13.20 -19.90
C ASP A 579 18.03 -13.23 -19.66
N PRO A 580 17.26 -12.28 -20.22
CA PRO A 580 15.82 -12.17 -19.95
C PRO A 580 15.03 -13.41 -20.36
N ARG A 581 15.58 -14.25 -21.25
CA ARG A 581 14.96 -15.52 -21.71
C ARG A 581 14.87 -16.57 -20.60
N HIS A 582 15.62 -16.40 -19.51
CA HIS A 582 15.53 -17.24 -18.32
C HIS A 582 14.49 -16.75 -17.30
N LEU A 583 13.91 -15.56 -17.50
CA LEU A 583 12.82 -15.06 -16.68
C LEU A 583 11.48 -15.67 -17.11
N PHE A 584 10.54 -15.77 -16.17
CA PHE A 584 9.20 -16.33 -16.37
C PHE A 584 9.24 -17.76 -16.92
N ASN A 585 10.30 -18.51 -16.58
CA ASN A 585 10.48 -19.87 -17.04
C ASN A 585 10.14 -20.85 -15.91
N VAL A 586 8.91 -21.34 -15.92
CA VAL A 586 8.39 -22.29 -14.93
C VAL A 586 8.58 -23.71 -15.43
N THR A 587 9.83 -24.09 -15.71
CA THR A 587 10.23 -25.47 -16.02
C THR A 587 11.13 -26.00 -14.91
N LEU A 588 11.13 -27.31 -14.71
CA LEU A 588 11.86 -27.94 -13.60
C LEU A 588 13.37 -27.63 -13.60
N ASP A 589 13.97 -27.44 -14.76
CA ASP A 589 15.39 -27.08 -14.94
C ASP A 589 15.68 -25.59 -14.70
N ALA A 590 14.68 -24.72 -14.81
CA ALA A 590 14.79 -23.29 -14.56
C ALA A 590 14.49 -22.89 -13.10
N LEU A 591 14.06 -23.85 -12.27
CA LEU A 591 13.78 -23.68 -10.85
C LEU A 591 14.99 -24.08 -9.98
N PRO A 592 15.18 -23.44 -8.81
CA PRO A 592 16.23 -23.81 -7.88
C PRO A 592 16.06 -25.24 -7.38
N THR A 593 17.17 -25.91 -7.06
CA THR A 593 17.18 -27.27 -6.49
C THR A 593 16.79 -27.29 -5.02
N ASP A 594 17.17 -26.23 -4.30
CA ASP A 594 16.89 -26.05 -2.88
C ASP A 594 16.08 -24.76 -2.68
N PRO A 595 15.03 -24.79 -1.85
CA PRO A 595 14.56 -25.94 -1.07
C PRO A 595 13.74 -26.92 -1.95
N PRO A 596 13.64 -28.22 -1.58
CA PRO A 596 12.92 -29.22 -2.38
C PRO A 596 11.44 -28.89 -2.60
N GLU A 597 10.85 -28.10 -1.71
CA GLU A 597 9.49 -27.59 -1.77
C GLU A 597 9.20 -26.79 -3.05
N VAL A 598 10.20 -26.16 -3.68
CA VAL A 598 9.99 -25.46 -4.96
C VAL A 598 9.65 -26.45 -6.08
N ARG A 599 10.31 -27.60 -6.09
CA ARG A 599 10.06 -28.66 -7.08
C ARG A 599 8.78 -29.42 -6.79
N GLU A 600 8.48 -29.65 -5.51
CA GLU A 600 7.19 -30.19 -5.10
C GLU A 600 6.05 -29.24 -5.50
N LEU A 601 6.19 -27.92 -5.31
CA LEU A 601 5.22 -26.93 -5.75
C LEU A 601 4.98 -27.02 -7.26
N PHE A 602 6.05 -27.14 -8.05
CA PHE A 602 5.95 -27.31 -9.50
C PHE A 602 5.19 -28.58 -9.87
N GLU A 603 5.53 -29.72 -9.26
CA GLU A 603 4.85 -31.00 -9.51
C GLU A 603 3.36 -30.92 -9.16
N LEU A 604 3.01 -30.34 -8.00
CA LEU A 604 1.64 -30.15 -7.57
C LEU A 604 0.87 -29.21 -8.52
N TYR A 605 1.49 -28.11 -8.96
CA TYR A 605 0.88 -27.15 -9.86
C TYR A 605 0.61 -27.73 -11.25
N THR A 606 1.57 -28.49 -11.81
CA THR A 606 1.53 -28.96 -13.20
C THR A 606 0.89 -30.34 -13.41
N HIS A 607 0.90 -31.24 -12.41
CA HIS A 607 0.50 -32.64 -12.61
C HIS A 607 -0.74 -33.06 -11.80
N SER A 608 -1.40 -32.16 -11.06
CA SER A 608 -2.65 -32.47 -10.35
C SER A 608 -3.88 -32.28 -11.25
N GLN A 609 -4.29 -33.35 -11.95
CA GLN A 609 -5.51 -33.32 -12.79
C GLN A 609 -6.82 -33.17 -11.99
N ASP A 610 -6.80 -33.45 -10.68
CA ASP A 610 -7.94 -33.21 -9.76
C ASP A 610 -7.40 -32.54 -8.48
N ARG A 611 -7.75 -31.27 -8.27
CA ARG A 611 -7.28 -30.47 -7.12
C ARG A 611 -8.07 -30.81 -5.86
N SER A 612 -7.56 -31.77 -5.08
CA SER A 612 -8.11 -32.08 -3.76
C SER A 612 -7.68 -31.05 -2.69
N GLN A 613 -8.39 -30.99 -1.57
CA GLN A 613 -8.02 -30.11 -0.44
C GLN A 613 -6.60 -30.40 0.08
N ASP A 614 -6.18 -31.67 0.13
CA ASP A 614 -4.83 -32.06 0.56
C ASP A 614 -3.74 -31.52 -0.38
N ILE A 615 -4.00 -31.55 -1.69
CA ILE A 615 -3.10 -30.97 -2.70
C ILE A 615 -3.01 -29.47 -2.50
N ASN A 616 -4.15 -28.81 -2.32
CA ASN A 616 -4.24 -27.37 -2.06
C ASN A 616 -3.46 -26.94 -0.81
N ASP A 617 -3.64 -27.64 0.31
CA ASP A 617 -2.92 -27.37 1.56
C ASP A 617 -1.40 -27.54 1.38
N ARG A 618 -0.98 -28.57 0.63
CA ARG A 618 0.44 -28.80 0.31
C ARG A 618 1.00 -27.72 -0.62
N MET A 619 0.23 -27.25 -1.60
CA MET A 619 0.62 -26.15 -2.48
C MET A 619 0.88 -24.88 -1.67
N ASP A 620 0.04 -24.55 -0.69
CA ASP A 620 0.26 -23.38 0.18
C ASP A 620 1.54 -23.50 1.00
N VAL A 621 1.74 -24.65 1.65
CA VAL A 621 2.94 -24.90 2.43
C VAL A 621 4.18 -24.77 1.55
N CYS A 622 4.17 -25.36 0.36
CA CYS A 622 5.30 -25.30 -0.56
C CYS A 622 5.52 -23.88 -1.11
N ALA A 623 4.46 -23.12 -1.40
CA ALA A 623 4.55 -21.72 -1.81
C ALA A 623 5.17 -20.84 -0.72
N LEU A 624 4.71 -20.97 0.53
CA LEU A 624 5.26 -20.25 1.68
C LEU A 624 6.74 -20.59 1.92
N LYS A 625 7.11 -21.87 1.84
CA LYS A 625 8.51 -22.33 1.96
C LYS A 625 9.39 -21.81 0.83
N THR A 626 8.85 -21.77 -0.39
CA THR A 626 9.51 -21.20 -1.56
C THR A 626 9.81 -19.72 -1.33
N LEU A 627 8.81 -18.92 -0.99
CA LEU A 627 8.98 -17.48 -0.72
C LEU A 627 9.95 -17.20 0.44
N SER A 628 9.90 -18.02 1.50
CA SER A 628 10.82 -17.93 2.63
C SER A 628 12.27 -18.19 2.23
N ALA A 629 12.52 -19.21 1.40
CA ALA A 629 13.86 -19.48 0.91
C ALA A 629 14.37 -18.40 -0.05
N VAL A 630 13.50 -17.85 -0.91
CA VAL A 630 13.84 -16.70 -1.76
C VAL A 630 14.23 -15.50 -0.90
N GLY A 631 13.49 -15.22 0.18
CA GLY A 631 13.82 -14.14 1.12
C GLY A 631 15.18 -14.37 1.81
N ALA A 632 15.47 -15.60 2.23
CA ALA A 632 16.77 -15.95 2.80
C ALA A 632 17.93 -15.78 1.79
N TRP A 633 17.72 -16.17 0.52
CA TRP A 633 18.66 -15.91 -0.56
C TRP A 633 18.89 -14.41 -0.74
N ALA A 634 17.83 -13.60 -0.81
CA ALA A 634 17.93 -12.16 -1.03
C ALA A 634 18.71 -11.47 0.10
N ALA A 635 18.46 -11.83 1.37
CA ALA A 635 19.22 -11.32 2.51
C ALA A 635 20.71 -11.66 2.43
N ALA A 636 21.05 -12.87 1.98
CA ALA A 636 22.44 -13.28 1.78
C ALA A 636 23.11 -12.46 0.65
N GLN A 637 22.41 -12.23 -0.46
CA GLN A 637 22.91 -11.41 -1.56
C GLN A 637 23.05 -9.93 -1.16
N GLN A 638 22.14 -9.40 -0.35
CA GLN A 638 22.24 -8.04 0.18
C GLN A 638 23.51 -7.86 1.00
N ALA A 639 23.81 -8.81 1.90
CA ALA A 639 25.02 -8.79 2.72
C ALA A 639 26.31 -8.95 1.90
N ALA A 640 26.26 -9.70 0.78
CA ALA A 640 27.38 -9.87 -0.13
C ALA A 640 27.65 -8.60 -0.95
N THR A 641 26.61 -8.04 -1.57
CA THR A 641 26.70 -6.85 -2.43
C THR A 641 27.09 -5.58 -1.65
N ALA A 642 26.73 -5.48 -0.37
CA ALA A 642 27.13 -4.37 0.50
C ALA A 642 28.66 -4.22 0.69
N ARG A 643 29.46 -5.24 0.33
CA ARG A 643 30.92 -5.22 0.42
C ARG A 643 31.61 -4.86 -0.90
N VAL A 644 30.84 -4.72 -1.98
CA VAL A 644 31.36 -4.41 -3.31
C VAL A 644 31.87 -2.97 -3.34
N THR A 645 33.03 -2.78 -3.95
CA THR A 645 33.63 -1.45 -4.17
C THR A 645 33.94 -1.30 -5.65
N GLY A 646 34.00 -0.06 -6.16
CA GLY A 646 34.27 0.20 -7.58
C GLY A 646 33.04 0.23 -8.49
N ILE A 647 31.85 -0.02 -7.95
CA ILE A 647 30.55 0.26 -8.58
C ILE A 647 29.99 1.56 -7.98
N SER A 648 29.19 2.29 -8.75
CA SER A 648 28.49 3.51 -8.27
C SER A 648 27.74 3.21 -6.94
N PRO A 649 27.96 4.02 -5.89
CA PRO A 649 27.23 3.90 -4.62
C PRO A 649 25.71 3.94 -4.78
N GLU A 650 25.24 4.71 -5.76
CA GLU A 650 23.83 4.89 -6.09
C GLU A 650 23.22 3.58 -6.61
N ALA A 651 23.90 2.93 -7.56
CA ALA A 651 23.49 1.62 -8.09
C ALA A 651 23.50 0.53 -7.02
N LEU A 652 24.54 0.49 -6.17
CA LEU A 652 24.60 -0.46 -5.04
C LEU A 652 23.50 -0.21 -4.02
N ARG A 653 23.13 1.05 -3.77
CA ARG A 653 22.00 1.41 -2.90
C ARG A 653 20.68 0.94 -3.49
N ALA A 654 20.44 1.14 -4.79
CA ALA A 654 19.24 0.66 -5.48
C ALA A 654 19.11 -0.86 -5.39
N ILE A 655 20.19 -1.60 -5.69
CA ILE A 655 20.25 -3.06 -5.55
C ILE A 655 19.96 -3.50 -4.11
N SER A 656 20.61 -2.87 -3.13
CA SER A 656 20.41 -3.18 -1.71
C SER A 656 18.97 -2.93 -1.26
N LEU A 657 18.30 -1.89 -1.75
CA LEU A 657 16.89 -1.62 -1.44
C LEU A 657 15.98 -2.74 -1.97
N ARG A 658 16.18 -3.19 -3.21
CA ARG A 658 15.34 -4.26 -3.79
C ARG A 658 15.59 -5.62 -3.15
N LEU A 659 16.86 -5.95 -2.86
CA LEU A 659 17.19 -7.15 -2.08
C LEU A 659 16.63 -7.08 -0.66
N GLY A 660 16.60 -5.89 -0.05
CA GLY A 660 15.98 -5.66 1.25
C GLY A 660 14.46 -5.87 1.24
N SER A 661 13.77 -5.47 0.17
CA SER A 661 12.35 -5.77 -0.05
C SER A 661 12.12 -7.27 -0.23
N LEU A 662 12.91 -7.94 -1.08
CA LEU A 662 12.82 -9.38 -1.31
C LEU A 662 13.13 -10.21 -0.05
N ALA A 663 14.03 -9.72 0.81
CA ALA A 663 14.33 -10.36 2.09
C ALA A 663 13.10 -10.47 3.01
N ASN A 664 12.04 -9.68 2.77
CA ASN A 664 10.80 -9.75 3.53
C ASN A 664 9.87 -10.89 3.13
N LEU A 665 10.14 -11.62 2.04
CA LEU A 665 9.24 -12.68 1.58
C LEU A 665 9.05 -13.83 2.61
N GLY A 666 10.01 -14.03 3.52
CA GLY A 666 9.86 -14.96 4.64
C GLY A 666 8.78 -14.57 5.66
N GLU A 667 8.32 -13.32 5.67
CA GLU A 667 7.22 -12.89 6.54
C GLU A 667 5.88 -13.53 6.15
N PHE A 668 5.74 -14.02 4.91
CA PHE A 668 4.51 -14.64 4.43
C PHE A 668 4.18 -15.89 5.24
N GLU A 669 5.19 -16.62 5.76
CA GLU A 669 4.97 -17.77 6.66
C GLU A 669 4.23 -17.40 7.95
N LYS A 670 4.38 -16.15 8.42
CA LYS A 670 3.69 -15.63 9.61
C LYS A 670 2.37 -14.95 9.24
N GLN A 671 2.35 -14.22 8.13
CA GLN A 671 1.21 -13.42 7.67
C GLN A 671 0.07 -14.30 7.17
N PHE A 672 0.37 -15.35 6.42
CA PHE A 672 -0.64 -16.20 5.81
C PHE A 672 -1.56 -16.87 6.85
N PRO A 673 -1.05 -17.56 7.89
CA PRO A 673 -1.92 -18.14 8.91
C PRO A 673 -2.72 -17.09 9.68
N TYR A 674 -2.15 -15.90 9.91
CA TYR A 674 -2.85 -14.80 10.58
C TYR A 674 -4.03 -14.28 9.76
N ARG A 675 -3.82 -14.02 8.46
CA ARG A 675 -4.87 -13.56 7.53
C ARG A 675 -5.95 -14.60 7.30
N ALA A 676 -5.57 -15.88 7.18
CA ALA A 676 -6.53 -16.98 7.07
C ALA A 676 -7.47 -17.12 8.30
N HIS A 677 -7.09 -16.53 9.44
CA HIS A 677 -7.91 -16.50 10.66
C HIS A 677 -8.57 -15.13 10.91
N GLY A 678 -8.75 -14.30 9.86
CA GLY A 678 -9.41 -12.99 9.96
C GLY A 678 -8.50 -11.86 10.43
N GLY A 679 -7.19 -12.00 10.24
CA GLY A 679 -6.24 -10.91 10.50
C GLY A 679 -6.31 -9.81 9.44
N TYR A 680 -6.31 -8.55 9.88
CA TYR A 680 -6.46 -7.32 9.06
C TYR A 680 -7.81 -7.12 8.36
N THR A 681 -8.78 -8.00 8.58
CA THR A 681 -10.15 -7.80 8.07
C THR A 681 -10.95 -6.87 9.00
N ASP A 682 -12.18 -6.53 8.61
CA ASP A 682 -13.18 -5.80 9.41
C ASP A 682 -13.64 -6.53 10.70
N ARG A 683 -13.10 -7.73 10.97
CA ARG A 683 -13.48 -8.62 12.06
C ARG A 683 -12.26 -8.96 12.91
N PRO A 684 -12.42 -9.10 14.24
CA PRO A 684 -11.32 -9.54 15.09
C PRO A 684 -10.87 -10.97 14.71
N PRO A 685 -9.57 -11.30 14.85
CA PRO A 685 -9.05 -12.63 14.55
C PRO A 685 -9.78 -13.74 15.32
N ASP A 686 -9.87 -14.94 14.74
CA ASP A 686 -10.48 -16.13 15.34
C ASP A 686 -9.98 -16.32 16.79
N PRO A 687 -10.88 -16.35 17.80
CA PRO A 687 -10.49 -16.55 19.20
C PRO A 687 -9.67 -17.83 19.44
N ALA A 688 -9.86 -18.86 18.62
CA ALA A 688 -9.05 -20.09 18.69
C ALA A 688 -7.59 -19.85 18.26
N PHE A 689 -7.36 -18.99 17.25
CA PHE A 689 -6.02 -18.60 16.83
C PHE A 689 -5.31 -17.80 17.92
N LEU A 690 -6.03 -16.89 18.60
CA LEU A 690 -5.50 -16.14 19.75
C LEU A 690 -5.09 -17.07 20.90
N LEU A 691 -5.92 -18.06 21.23
CA LEU A 691 -5.64 -19.04 22.29
C LEU A 691 -4.46 -19.97 21.95
N ALA A 692 -4.30 -20.32 20.68
CA ALA A 692 -3.21 -21.17 20.20
C ALA A 692 -1.84 -20.47 20.12
N ASN A 693 -1.83 -19.13 20.15
CA ASN A 693 -0.63 -18.31 20.04
C ASN A 693 -0.43 -17.42 21.30
N PRO A 694 -0.15 -18.01 22.48
CA PRO A 694 -0.08 -17.31 23.76
C PRO A 694 1.08 -16.30 23.89
N ASP A 695 2.05 -16.30 22.96
CA ASP A 695 3.05 -15.23 22.83
C ASP A 695 2.42 -13.90 22.36
N GLY A 696 1.17 -13.94 21.90
CA GLY A 696 0.27 -12.80 21.77
C GLY A 696 -0.77 -12.75 22.88
N ASP A 697 -0.39 -13.02 24.13
CA ASP A 697 -1.19 -12.59 25.28
C ASP A 697 -0.91 -11.09 25.50
N GLY A 698 -1.90 -10.25 25.14
CA GLY A 698 -1.83 -8.79 25.25
C GLY A 698 -1.36 -8.30 26.61
N ARG A 699 -1.62 -9.06 27.69
CA ARG A 699 -1.22 -8.79 29.07
C ARG A 699 0.29 -8.66 29.30
N GLN A 700 1.11 -9.13 28.36
CA GLN A 700 2.57 -9.02 28.44
C GLN A 700 3.11 -7.71 27.82
N TYR A 701 2.29 -7.04 27.00
CA TYR A 701 2.59 -5.78 26.33
C TYR A 701 2.01 -4.61 27.12
N GLU A 702 2.60 -3.44 26.95
CA GLU A 702 2.39 -2.29 27.86
C GLU A 702 1.07 -1.57 27.59
N GLU A 703 0.50 -1.88 26.45
CA GLU A 703 -0.66 -1.28 25.84
C GLU A 703 -1.90 -2.20 25.91
N ASP A 704 -1.89 -3.25 26.73
CA ASP A 704 -3.11 -4.00 27.03
C ASP A 704 -4.21 -3.03 27.51
N GLY A 705 -5.32 -2.97 26.76
CA GLY A 705 -6.50 -2.17 27.11
C GLY A 705 -7.10 -2.53 28.48
N ASN A 706 -6.64 -3.61 29.11
CA ASN A 706 -6.97 -3.99 30.48
C ASN A 706 -6.00 -3.45 31.56
N GLN A 707 -5.05 -2.56 31.27
CA GLN A 707 -4.28 -1.85 32.31
C GLN A 707 -4.93 -0.48 32.63
N PRO A 708 -5.78 -0.39 33.66
CA PRO A 708 -6.51 0.84 33.96
C PRO A 708 -5.66 1.94 34.62
N GLU A 709 -4.45 1.68 35.12
CA GLU A 709 -3.68 2.66 35.91
C GLU A 709 -2.32 2.95 35.27
N LEU A 710 -2.14 4.18 34.76
CA LEU A 710 -0.92 4.63 34.10
C LEU A 710 0.04 5.32 35.08
N PHE A 711 -0.47 6.25 35.88
CA PHE A 711 0.31 6.97 36.90
C PHE A 711 -0.39 6.93 38.26
N THR A 712 0.38 6.81 39.33
CA THR A 712 -0.18 6.76 40.69
C THR A 712 0.73 7.48 41.67
N ASN A 713 0.16 8.32 42.53
CA ASN A 713 0.87 8.99 43.62
C ASN A 713 2.13 9.74 43.13
N THR A 714 2.03 10.49 42.03
CA THR A 714 3.18 11.14 41.38
C THR A 714 2.79 12.50 40.81
N PHE A 715 3.81 13.33 40.56
CA PHE A 715 3.69 14.50 39.70
C PHE A 715 3.92 14.08 38.26
N VAL A 716 3.26 14.73 37.31
CA VAL A 716 3.40 14.43 35.89
C VAL A 716 3.72 15.73 35.17
N LEU A 717 4.81 15.75 34.40
CA LEU A 717 5.08 16.81 33.45
C LEU A 717 4.32 16.51 32.17
N ARG A 718 3.47 17.43 31.72
CA ARG A 718 2.92 17.42 30.37
C ARG A 718 3.72 18.37 29.51
N VAL A 719 4.19 17.86 28.38
CA VAL A 719 4.89 18.61 27.34
C VAL A 719 3.97 18.66 26.12
N ARG A 720 3.41 19.84 25.82
CA ARG A 720 2.69 20.07 24.56
C ARG A 720 3.68 20.49 23.51
N PHE A 721 3.61 19.85 22.35
CA PHE A 721 4.53 20.13 21.25
C PHE A 721 3.77 20.24 19.94
N ALA A 722 4.24 21.11 19.06
CA ALA A 722 3.70 21.27 17.72
C ALA A 722 4.77 21.82 16.76
N GLY A 723 4.60 21.52 15.48
CA GLY A 723 5.41 22.06 14.39
C GLY A 723 5.27 21.24 13.12
N ARG A 724 6.19 21.42 12.17
CA ARG A 724 6.17 20.66 10.91
C ARG A 724 7.29 19.64 10.87
N GLU A 725 6.98 18.44 10.44
CA GLU A 725 7.98 17.42 10.11
C GLU A 725 8.07 17.21 8.61
N LEU A 726 9.16 16.59 8.15
CA LEU A 726 9.23 16.10 6.78
C LEU A 726 8.34 14.87 6.64
N ILE A 727 7.58 14.79 5.55
CA ILE A 727 6.91 13.53 5.19
C ILE A 727 7.86 12.67 4.38
N GLN A 728 7.90 11.37 4.66
CA GLN A 728 8.39 10.43 3.67
C GLN A 728 7.24 10.09 2.74
N LEU A 729 7.62 10.05 1.48
CA LEU A 729 6.80 9.60 0.38
C LEU A 729 7.21 8.17 0.02
N SER A 730 6.28 7.37 -0.51
CA SER A 730 6.57 6.02 -0.96
C SER A 730 7.82 6.07 -1.83
N THR A 731 8.69 5.07 -1.67
CA THR A 731 10.01 5.03 -2.30
C THR A 731 9.97 4.87 -3.82
N ASP A 732 8.81 5.07 -4.44
CA ASP A 732 8.63 4.98 -5.87
C ASP A 732 8.71 6.39 -6.47
N PRO A 733 9.76 6.71 -7.23
CA PRO A 733 9.86 7.96 -7.98
C PRO A 733 8.85 8.05 -9.15
N ASP A 734 8.01 7.02 -9.32
CA ASP A 734 7.07 6.85 -10.44
C ASP A 734 5.63 7.28 -10.04
N PRO A 735 4.93 8.14 -10.80
CA PRO A 735 3.50 8.47 -10.65
C PRO A 735 2.62 7.41 -11.39
N PRO A 736 1.27 7.38 -11.28
CA PRO A 736 0.45 7.05 -10.11
C PRO A 736 -0.85 6.27 -10.44
N THR A 737 -0.72 5.21 -11.19
CA THR A 737 -1.79 4.22 -11.47
C THR A 737 -1.40 2.82 -11.02
N ASP A 738 -0.19 2.67 -10.48
CA ASP A 738 0.24 1.52 -9.70
C ASP A 738 -0.70 1.37 -8.50
N GLU A 739 -1.76 0.59 -8.71
CA GLU A 739 -2.51 -0.13 -7.68
C GLU A 739 -3.34 0.79 -6.75
N ALA A 740 -4.47 1.28 -7.27
CA ALA A 740 -5.49 1.93 -6.46
C ALA A 740 -5.87 1.05 -5.26
N GLY A 741 -5.38 1.45 -4.08
CA GLY A 741 -5.97 1.03 -2.82
C GLY A 741 -5.06 0.40 -1.75
N CYS A 742 -3.75 0.64 -1.70
CA CYS A 742 -2.94 0.28 -0.51
C CYS A 742 -1.63 1.08 -0.30
N SER A 743 -1.58 2.37 -0.65
CA SER A 743 -0.99 3.38 0.25
C SER A 743 -1.06 4.82 -0.25
N GLY A 744 -1.78 5.66 0.50
CA GLY A 744 -1.90 7.11 0.39
C GLY A 744 -0.60 7.89 0.63
N THR A 745 0.54 7.37 0.21
CA THR A 745 1.77 8.16 0.12
C THR A 745 1.73 9.02 -1.14
N HIS A 746 1.68 10.34 -0.91
CA HIS A 746 1.88 11.35 -1.92
C HIS A 746 3.20 11.11 -2.64
N MET A 747 3.27 11.30 -3.95
CA MET A 747 4.49 10.99 -4.71
C MET A 747 5.07 12.26 -5.29
N LEU A 748 6.35 12.51 -5.02
CA LEU A 748 7.07 13.62 -5.62
C LEU A 748 7.88 13.22 -6.83
N HIS A 749 7.91 14.15 -7.76
CA HIS A 749 8.61 14.07 -9.03
C HIS A 749 10.09 14.41 -8.81
N ALA A 750 10.99 13.57 -9.33
CA ALA A 750 12.42 13.68 -9.12
C ALA A 750 13.15 14.54 -10.19
N ALA A 751 12.48 15.46 -10.88
CA ALA A 751 13.16 16.48 -11.70
C ALA A 751 14.20 17.34 -10.95
N ASP A 752 14.35 17.19 -9.63
CA ASP A 752 15.26 17.97 -8.78
C ASP A 752 16.76 17.62 -9.03
N GLY A 753 17.56 18.68 -9.23
CA GLY A 753 19.01 18.75 -9.54
C GLY A 753 19.97 17.87 -8.74
N ASP A 754 21.24 17.79 -9.17
CA ASP A 754 22.35 17.22 -8.36
C ASP A 754 22.50 18.04 -7.06
N GLY A 755 21.95 17.50 -5.99
CA GLY A 755 21.89 18.18 -4.71
C GLY A 755 21.04 17.40 -3.74
N HIS A 756 21.57 16.25 -3.33
CA HIS A 756 21.11 15.38 -2.24
C HIS A 756 20.15 14.27 -2.72
N TRP A 757 20.17 13.15 -1.99
CA TRP A 757 19.22 12.05 -2.07
C TRP A 757 18.30 12.21 -0.88
N LEU A 758 16.98 12.33 -1.07
CA LEU A 758 16.02 12.57 0.04
C LEU A 758 16.48 11.78 1.25
N ASP A 759 16.88 12.47 2.34
CA ASP A 759 17.03 11.79 3.61
C ASP A 759 15.63 11.29 3.93
N ARG A 760 15.41 10.02 3.64
CA ARG A 760 14.11 9.37 3.79
C ARG A 760 13.72 9.33 5.26
N SER A 761 14.59 9.71 6.20
CA SER A 761 14.25 9.81 7.62
C SER A 761 13.25 10.93 7.92
N VAL A 762 12.13 10.52 8.50
CA VAL A 762 11.19 11.42 9.17
C VAL A 762 11.65 11.50 10.60
N ILE A 763 12.11 12.67 10.98
CA ILE A 763 12.29 12.98 12.37
C ILE A 763 11.84 14.42 12.57
N TRP A 764 11.21 14.64 13.72
CA TRP A 764 11.15 15.90 14.43
C TRP A 764 12.58 16.52 14.60
N GLN A 765 13.25 16.94 13.51
CA GLN A 765 14.65 17.40 13.52
C GLN A 765 14.72 18.91 13.54
N PRO A 766 15.46 19.42 14.53
CA PRO A 766 16.13 20.71 14.39
C PRO A 766 17.67 20.63 14.34
N ASP A 767 18.29 19.47 14.06
CA ASP A 767 19.77 19.33 13.91
C ASP A 767 20.25 19.66 12.49
N LEU A 768 20.56 20.93 12.27
CA LEU A 768 21.14 21.44 11.03
C LEU A 768 22.68 21.29 10.93
N ASP A 769 23.33 20.55 11.84
CA ASP A 769 24.82 20.54 11.96
C ASP A 769 25.51 19.16 11.89
N HIS A 770 24.83 18.12 11.39
CA HIS A 770 25.48 16.87 11.00
C HIS A 770 25.17 16.52 9.54
N ASP A 771 26.09 16.92 8.66
CA ASP A 771 26.27 16.50 7.26
C ASP A 771 25.05 16.61 6.31
N THR A 772 24.85 17.83 5.79
CA THR A 772 24.49 18.17 4.39
C THR A 772 23.24 17.59 3.70
N ASN A 773 22.44 16.67 4.25
CA ASN A 773 21.48 15.92 3.41
C ASN A 773 19.97 16.10 3.71
N VAL A 774 19.56 17.12 4.47
CA VAL A 774 18.13 17.41 4.71
C VAL A 774 17.66 18.55 3.80
N PHE A 775 16.79 18.24 2.85
CA PHE A 775 16.32 19.14 1.80
C PHE A 775 15.10 19.93 2.29
N GLY A 776 15.11 21.23 2.06
CA GLY A 776 13.87 21.97 1.85
C GLY A 776 13.70 22.14 0.35
N ARG A 777 12.49 21.93 -0.18
CA ARG A 777 12.21 22.28 -1.57
C ARG A 777 12.30 23.78 -1.77
N GLU A 778 12.90 24.20 -2.88
CA GLU A 778 12.91 25.62 -3.22
C GLU A 778 11.54 26.05 -3.79
N PRO A 779 11.09 27.30 -3.60
CA PRO A 779 11.72 28.35 -2.80
C PRO A 779 11.58 28.11 -1.28
N LYS A 780 12.69 27.88 -0.57
CA LYS A 780 12.69 27.43 0.84
C LYS A 780 12.14 28.48 1.80
N GLN A 781 12.26 29.76 1.43
CA GLN A 781 11.76 30.91 2.20
C GLN A 781 10.23 30.93 2.28
N GLU A 782 9.57 30.26 1.34
CA GLU A 782 8.11 30.16 1.22
C GLU A 782 7.59 28.81 1.77
N LEU A 783 8.43 28.03 2.45
CA LEU A 783 8.06 26.80 3.14
C LEU A 783 7.98 27.01 4.66
N PRO A 784 7.05 26.35 5.36
CA PRO A 784 7.02 26.40 6.82
C PRO A 784 8.30 25.79 7.43
N PRO A 785 8.79 26.35 8.55
CA PRO A 785 9.99 25.85 9.20
C PRO A 785 9.77 24.43 9.74
N LEU A 786 10.73 23.56 9.49
CA LEU A 786 10.74 22.20 10.04
C LEU A 786 11.19 22.22 11.51
N GLY A 787 10.66 21.28 12.28
CA GLY A 787 10.95 21.09 13.69
C GLY A 787 9.67 21.01 14.53
N VAL A 788 9.74 20.24 15.61
CA VAL A 788 8.62 20.09 16.56
C VAL A 788 9.03 20.72 17.89
N HIS A 789 8.47 21.88 18.16
CA HIS A 789 8.83 22.72 19.30
C HIS A 789 7.86 22.51 20.46
N VAL A 790 8.38 22.62 21.67
CA VAL A 790 7.53 22.63 22.87
C VAL A 790 6.80 23.95 22.93
N GLN A 791 5.47 23.89 22.89
CA GLN A 791 4.58 25.04 22.95
C GLN A 791 4.23 25.40 24.39
N GLN A 792 4.07 24.38 25.25
CA GLN A 792 3.66 24.56 26.63
C GLN A 792 4.22 23.45 27.53
N LEU A 793 4.62 23.82 28.75
CA LEU A 793 4.97 22.89 29.82
C LEU A 793 4.03 23.07 30.99
N ASP A 794 3.37 21.99 31.41
CA ASP A 794 2.46 22.00 32.54
C ASP A 794 2.87 20.95 33.57
N LEU A 795 2.80 21.35 34.83
CA LEU A 795 2.95 20.44 35.96
C LEU A 795 1.56 19.98 36.41
N PHE A 796 1.38 18.67 36.47
CA PHE A 796 0.19 18.01 36.99
C PHE A 796 0.53 17.16 38.22
N VAL A 797 -0.50 16.78 38.96
CA VAL A 797 -0.44 15.77 40.02
C VAL A 797 -1.57 14.77 39.81
N THR A 798 -1.33 13.49 40.13
CA THR A 798 -2.42 12.50 40.17
C THR A 798 -3.44 12.93 41.23
N GLY A 799 -4.73 12.96 40.89
CA GLY A 799 -5.80 13.42 41.78
C GLY A 799 -6.07 12.49 42.98
N ASP A 800 -7.33 12.39 43.42
CA ASP A 800 -7.74 11.49 44.53
C ASP A 800 -7.57 9.99 44.20
N GLY A 801 -7.22 9.66 42.95
CA GLY A 801 -7.00 8.30 42.44
C GLY A 801 -5.87 8.24 41.40
N PRO A 802 -5.57 7.05 40.85
CA PRO A 802 -4.61 6.90 39.77
C PRO A 802 -5.06 7.65 38.51
N ALA A 803 -4.10 8.14 37.73
CA ALA A 803 -4.35 8.59 36.38
C ALA A 803 -4.38 7.40 35.43
N SER A 804 -5.31 7.45 34.49
CA SER A 804 -5.64 6.35 33.59
C SER A 804 -5.61 6.84 32.16
N SER A 805 -5.00 6.07 31.25
CA SER A 805 -5.18 6.25 29.81
C SER A 805 -6.43 5.50 29.35
N GLY A 806 -7.20 6.11 28.46
CA GLY A 806 -8.36 5.47 27.83
C GLY A 806 -8.60 6.00 26.43
N TYR A 807 -9.39 5.25 25.67
CA TYR A 807 -9.79 5.62 24.32
C TYR A 807 -11.19 6.22 24.32
N VAL A 808 -11.33 7.41 23.75
CA VAL A 808 -12.61 8.13 23.64
C VAL A 808 -13.10 8.04 22.19
N PRO A 809 -14.34 7.60 21.93
CA PRO A 809 -14.92 7.59 20.59
C PRO A 809 -14.89 8.97 19.91
N ILE A 810 -14.46 9.02 18.65
CA ILE A 810 -14.49 10.20 17.78
C ILE A 810 -15.67 10.09 16.80
N SER A 811 -15.70 9.04 15.98
CA SER A 811 -16.68 8.81 14.91
C SER A 811 -16.76 7.33 14.52
N GLU A 812 -17.81 6.94 13.80
CA GLU A 812 -17.89 5.64 13.10
C GLU A 812 -17.42 5.85 11.66
N MET A 813 -16.48 5.02 11.18
CA MET A 813 -16.03 5.05 9.78
C MET A 813 -16.31 3.74 9.05
N SER A 814 -16.62 3.88 7.75
CA SER A 814 -16.49 2.87 6.72
C SER A 814 -15.44 3.35 5.72
N SER A 815 -14.19 2.87 5.83
CA SER A 815 -13.15 3.19 4.83
C SER A 815 -13.25 2.22 3.65
N SER A 816 -13.13 2.72 2.42
CA SER A 816 -13.02 1.92 1.19
C SER A 816 -11.58 1.76 0.68
N GLY A 817 -10.56 2.23 1.41
CA GLY A 817 -9.16 2.14 1.00
C GLY A 817 -8.22 1.67 2.10
N ALA A 818 -7.17 0.93 1.70
CA ALA A 818 -5.89 0.54 2.32
C ALA A 818 -5.83 0.05 3.79
N VAL A 819 -6.63 0.62 4.68
CA VAL A 819 -6.82 0.20 6.06
C VAL A 819 -8.32 0.21 6.31
N GLN A 820 -9.01 -0.83 5.83
CA GLN A 820 -10.44 -1.02 6.05
C GLN A 820 -10.70 -1.40 7.52
N THR A 821 -10.58 -0.43 8.42
CA THR A 821 -11.12 -0.57 9.77
C THR A 821 -12.57 -0.10 9.77
N GLN A 822 -13.53 -1.02 9.67
CA GLN A 822 -14.86 -0.72 10.18
C GLN A 822 -14.77 -0.73 11.71
N GLY A 823 -14.95 0.43 12.33
CA GLY A 823 -14.76 0.56 13.76
C GLY A 823 -15.04 1.96 14.28
N VAL A 824 -15.28 2.05 15.59
CA VAL A 824 -15.33 3.32 16.31
C VAL A 824 -13.91 3.87 16.37
N GLN A 825 -13.66 4.97 15.66
CA GLN A 825 -12.41 5.72 15.72
C GLN A 825 -12.24 6.28 17.13
N GLN A 826 -11.02 6.31 17.65
CA GLN A 826 -10.76 6.61 19.05
C GLN A 826 -9.60 7.60 19.25
N LEU A 827 -9.73 8.45 20.27
CA LEU A 827 -8.66 9.34 20.72
C LEU A 827 -8.10 8.83 22.05
N ALA A 828 -6.80 8.62 22.11
CA ALA A 828 -6.13 8.32 23.37
C ALA A 828 -6.11 9.56 24.28
N GLN A 829 -6.62 9.44 25.50
CA GLN A 829 -6.64 10.52 26.49
C GLN A 829 -6.19 10.03 27.87
N ILE A 830 -5.60 10.93 28.65
CA ILE A 830 -5.32 10.70 30.07
C ILE A 830 -6.37 11.40 30.93
N THR A 831 -6.90 10.68 31.90
CA THR A 831 -7.81 11.19 32.94
C THR A 831 -7.18 11.04 34.33
N GLY A 832 -7.72 11.74 35.33
CA GLY A 832 -7.25 11.63 36.73
C GLY A 832 -6.01 12.47 37.06
N LEU A 833 -5.66 13.44 36.22
CA LEU A 833 -4.64 14.45 36.50
C LEU A 833 -5.28 15.79 36.85
N SER A 834 -4.75 16.47 37.86
CA SER A 834 -5.15 17.83 38.23
C SER A 834 -4.01 18.81 38.02
N HIS A 835 -4.31 19.97 37.44
CA HIS A 835 -3.27 20.96 37.08
C HIS A 835 -2.66 21.59 38.34
N VAL A 836 -1.34 21.78 38.35
CA VAL A 836 -0.58 22.36 39.47
C VAL A 836 0.05 23.70 39.11
N ASP A 837 0.79 23.75 38.01
CA ASP A 837 1.56 24.94 37.62
C ASP A 837 1.79 24.94 36.12
N GLU A 838 1.93 26.13 35.54
CA GLU A 838 2.41 26.31 34.18
C GLU A 838 3.87 26.73 34.25
N LEU A 839 4.75 25.95 33.63
CA LEU A 839 6.19 26.14 33.69
C LEU A 839 6.65 26.98 32.50
N ARG A 840 7.72 27.76 32.68
CA ARG A 840 8.35 28.44 31.55
C ARG A 840 9.00 27.41 30.64
N ALA A 841 8.50 27.30 29.42
CA ALA A 841 9.19 26.60 28.35
C ALA A 841 10.38 27.47 27.92
N ASP A 842 11.59 27.05 28.29
CA ASP A 842 12.78 27.50 27.58
C ASP A 842 12.73 26.96 26.12
N SER A 843 13.61 27.44 25.26
CA SER A 843 13.85 26.95 23.88
C SER A 843 14.08 25.41 23.82
N LEU A 844 12.98 24.65 23.82
CA LEU A 844 12.91 23.20 23.93
C LEU A 844 12.18 22.60 22.72
N ARG A 845 12.61 21.39 22.34
CA ARG A 845 12.07 20.64 21.21
C ARG A 845 11.90 19.16 21.58
N VAL A 846 10.97 18.48 20.92
CA VAL A 846 10.84 17.02 21.00
C VAL A 846 11.49 16.44 19.76
N SER A 847 12.32 15.40 19.92
CA SER A 847 13.09 14.78 18.84
C SER A 847 12.99 13.26 18.91
N LEU A 848 13.04 12.61 17.76
CA LEU A 848 13.31 11.17 17.68
C LEU A 848 14.81 10.99 17.40
N LEU A 849 15.51 10.20 18.21
CA LEU A 849 16.94 9.97 18.04
C LEU A 849 17.20 8.62 17.36
N PRO A 850 18.30 8.50 16.59
CA PRO A 850 18.66 7.24 15.95
C PRO A 850 19.02 6.17 16.98
N GLN A 851 18.70 4.93 16.65
CA GLN A 851 19.14 3.75 17.38
C GLN A 851 20.02 2.89 16.47
N HIS A 852 21.20 2.50 16.96
CA HIS A 852 22.19 1.74 16.19
C HIS A 852 22.57 2.36 14.83
N GLY A 853 22.56 3.70 14.72
CA GLY A 853 22.92 4.43 13.51
C GLY A 853 21.81 4.53 12.46
N GLN A 854 20.59 4.09 12.79
CA GLN A 854 19.42 4.19 11.91
C GLN A 854 18.37 5.14 12.51
N LYS A 855 17.71 5.92 11.66
CA LYS A 855 16.71 6.96 11.99
C LYS A 855 15.30 6.46 11.60
N PRO A 856 14.23 6.81 12.34
CA PRO A 856 12.86 6.51 11.91
C PRO A 856 12.49 7.23 10.61
N TYR A 857 11.49 6.70 9.90
CA TYR A 857 10.92 7.30 8.69
C TYR A 857 9.42 7.01 8.50
N LEU A 858 8.73 7.56 7.50
CA LEU A 858 7.32 7.25 7.18
C LEU A 858 7.19 6.44 5.88
N ASN A 859 7.20 5.12 5.90
CA ASN A 859 6.76 4.39 4.68
C ASN A 859 5.24 4.48 4.62
N GLY A 860 4.67 4.66 3.42
CA GLY A 860 3.21 4.58 3.29
C GLY A 860 2.66 3.29 3.91
N ASP A 861 1.51 3.24 4.56
CA ASP A 861 0.58 4.27 5.02
C ASP A 861 0.73 4.53 6.52
N ASN A 862 0.84 5.78 6.96
CA ASN A 862 0.49 6.22 8.33
C ASN A 862 1.26 5.55 9.49
N HIS A 863 2.43 4.97 9.26
CA HIS A 863 3.25 4.40 10.33
C HIS A 863 4.68 4.94 10.23
N LEU A 864 5.23 5.42 11.34
CA LEU A 864 6.66 5.66 11.47
C LEU A 864 7.35 4.29 11.38
N ILE A 865 8.10 3.99 10.33
CA ILE A 865 8.79 2.72 10.13
C ILE A 865 10.29 2.90 9.82
N TRP A 866 11.11 1.85 9.83
CA TRP A 866 12.56 1.90 9.55
C TRP A 866 12.93 1.64 8.07
N GLN A 867 14.21 1.83 7.69
CA GLN A 867 14.84 1.50 6.38
C GLN A 867 14.57 0.11 5.81
N ASP A 868 14.06 -0.78 6.65
CA ASP A 868 13.77 -2.18 6.38
C ASP A 868 12.25 -2.48 6.43
N GLY A 869 11.38 -1.48 6.52
CA GLY A 869 9.93 -1.72 6.49
C GLY A 869 9.31 -2.07 7.85
N GLU A 870 9.99 -1.80 8.97
CA GLU A 870 9.50 -2.11 10.32
C GLU A 870 8.75 -0.96 11.00
N PRO A 871 7.42 -1.03 11.21
CA PRO A 871 6.70 -0.12 12.12
C PRO A 871 7.37 0.03 13.47
N ILE A 872 7.50 1.29 13.90
CA ILE A 872 7.88 1.81 15.22
C ILE A 872 8.51 0.72 16.10
N ASP A 873 9.74 0.32 15.75
CA ASP A 873 10.80 0.13 16.72
C ASP A 873 12.12 -0.35 16.12
N PRO A 874 13.27 0.04 16.74
CA PRO A 874 13.34 0.81 17.99
C PRO A 874 13.75 2.27 17.75
N PHE A 875 12.91 3.24 18.13
CA PHE A 875 13.33 4.65 18.24
C PHE A 875 13.40 5.14 19.68
N VAL A 876 14.18 6.21 19.83
CA VAL A 876 14.39 6.87 21.11
C VAL A 876 13.67 8.22 21.09
N LEU A 877 12.64 8.36 21.92
CA LEU A 877 11.96 9.64 22.14
C LEU A 877 12.81 10.50 23.07
N ALA A 878 13.11 11.74 22.65
CA ALA A 878 13.97 12.65 23.39
C ALA A 878 13.36 14.05 23.54
N LEU A 879 13.60 14.65 24.70
CA LEU A 879 13.44 16.08 24.94
C LEU A 879 14.82 16.72 24.81
N CYS A 880 14.95 17.73 23.95
CA CYS A 880 16.20 18.40 23.65
C CYS A 880 16.06 19.91 23.80
N LYS A 881 17.19 20.60 23.96
CA LYS A 881 17.29 22.04 23.73
C LYS A 881 17.34 22.33 22.23
N ASP A 882 17.02 23.56 21.82
CA ASP A 882 17.08 23.99 20.41
C ASP A 882 18.43 23.71 19.73
N ASP A 883 19.54 23.74 20.48
CA ASP A 883 20.90 23.44 20.00
C ASP A 883 21.21 21.93 19.81
N GLY A 884 20.23 21.05 19.98
CA GLY A 884 20.38 19.60 19.84
C GLY A 884 20.83 18.89 21.12
N THR A 885 21.13 19.61 22.20
CA THR A 885 21.53 18.97 23.46
C THR A 885 20.39 18.15 24.05
N VAL A 886 20.58 16.83 24.13
CA VAL A 886 19.61 15.91 24.72
C VAL A 886 19.53 16.10 26.24
N ILE A 887 18.33 16.35 26.76
CA ILE A 887 18.04 16.49 28.19
C ILE A 887 17.66 15.12 28.75
N TRP A 888 16.58 14.53 28.21
CA TRP A 888 16.10 13.21 28.57
C TRP A 888 15.77 12.42 27.32
N GLN A 889 16.04 11.13 27.36
CA GLN A 889 15.60 10.24 26.30
C GLN A 889 15.17 8.89 26.85
N ARG A 890 14.21 8.28 26.18
CA ARG A 890 13.73 6.95 26.51
C ARG A 890 13.37 6.19 25.24
N GLU A 891 13.75 4.93 25.23
CA GLU A 891 13.47 4.00 24.15
C GLU A 891 12.05 3.44 24.27
N ILE A 892 11.37 3.20 23.16
CA ILE A 892 10.16 2.37 23.15
C ILE A 892 10.57 0.92 23.39
N HIS A 893 9.78 0.20 24.19
CA HIS A 893 10.14 -1.16 24.59
C HIS A 893 9.59 -2.21 23.61
N ASN A 894 10.47 -3.00 22.99
CA ASN A 894 10.15 -4.08 22.04
C ASN A 894 10.67 -5.46 22.44
N ASP A 895 11.02 -5.69 23.71
CA ASP A 895 11.71 -6.90 24.17
C ASP A 895 13.05 -7.16 23.44
N GLY A 896 13.68 -6.12 22.88
CA GLY A 896 14.88 -6.22 22.05
C GLY A 896 14.65 -6.83 20.67
N LYS A 897 13.39 -7.00 20.27
CA LYS A 897 13.00 -7.55 18.96
C LYS A 897 12.72 -6.43 17.97
N THR A 898 13.31 -6.55 16.79
CA THR A 898 12.89 -5.82 15.59
C THR A 898 11.43 -6.19 15.24
N LEU A 899 10.69 -5.35 14.52
CA LEU A 899 9.29 -5.66 14.22
C LEU A 899 9.14 -6.88 13.30
N ARG A 900 10.11 -7.13 12.40
CA ARG A 900 10.17 -8.37 11.60
C ARG A 900 10.28 -9.60 12.51
N GLN A 901 10.93 -9.48 13.67
CA GLN A 901 11.00 -10.55 14.66
C GLN A 901 9.71 -10.72 15.49
N MET A 902 8.82 -9.72 15.50
CA MET A 902 7.49 -9.84 16.13
C MET A 902 6.52 -10.64 15.26
N SER A 903 5.66 -11.44 15.89
CA SER A 903 4.53 -12.08 15.22
C SER A 903 3.44 -11.05 14.87
N PRO A 904 2.57 -11.31 13.88
CA PRO A 904 1.46 -10.41 13.55
C PRO A 904 0.58 -10.07 14.76
N LEU A 905 0.36 -11.02 15.66
CA LEU A 905 -0.43 -10.81 16.88
C LEU A 905 0.29 -9.90 17.88
N GLN A 906 1.62 -10.02 17.99
CA GLN A 906 2.45 -9.11 18.80
C GLN A 906 2.41 -7.68 18.26
N ARG A 907 2.43 -7.53 16.92
CA ARG A 907 2.28 -6.21 16.27
C ARG A 907 0.92 -5.60 16.58
N LEU A 908 -0.16 -6.34 16.38
CA LEU A 908 -1.54 -5.89 16.66
C LEU A 908 -1.70 -5.44 18.12
N GLN A 909 -1.18 -6.21 19.07
CA GLN A 909 -1.40 -5.98 20.51
C GLN A 909 -0.51 -4.92 21.13
N SER A 910 0.51 -4.45 20.42
CA SER A 910 1.36 -3.35 20.88
C SER A 910 0.65 -1.98 20.86
N LEU A 911 -0.58 -1.88 20.34
CA LEU A 911 -1.37 -0.64 20.13
C LEU A 911 -0.62 0.50 19.43
N ARG A 912 0.34 0.18 18.55
CA ARG A 912 1.19 1.16 17.84
C ARG A 912 0.59 1.67 16.53
N GLY A 913 -0.73 1.78 16.46
CA GLY A 913 -1.47 2.16 15.26
C GLY A 913 -2.13 3.53 15.38
N PRO A 914 -2.55 4.13 14.25
CA PRO A 914 -3.45 5.28 14.30
C PRO A 914 -4.71 4.90 15.06
N CYS A 915 -5.05 5.68 16.08
CA CYS A 915 -6.20 5.48 16.93
C CYS A 915 -7.48 6.04 16.28
N GLY A 916 -7.35 7.05 15.39
CA GLY A 916 -8.48 7.71 14.78
C GLY A 916 -8.13 8.62 13.59
N PHE A 917 -9.00 8.68 12.59
CA PHE A 917 -9.04 9.77 11.60
C PHE A 917 -9.97 10.87 12.10
N ASP A 918 -9.59 12.12 11.89
CA ASP A 918 -10.39 13.26 12.30
C ASP A 918 -10.26 14.44 11.31
N SER A 919 -11.12 15.43 11.47
CA SER A 919 -11.13 16.65 10.67
C SER A 919 -10.01 17.61 11.11
N TYR A 920 -9.34 18.24 10.15
CA TYR A 920 -8.39 19.35 10.40
C TYR A 920 -8.99 20.48 11.27
N ARG A 921 -10.32 20.61 11.35
CA ARG A 921 -11.00 21.59 12.22
C ARG A 921 -10.80 21.32 13.71
N ASN A 922 -10.42 20.11 14.06
CA ASN A 922 -10.16 19.70 15.44
C ASN A 922 -8.69 19.92 15.86
N VAL A 923 -7.87 20.54 15.00
CA VAL A 923 -6.53 20.99 15.38
C VAL A 923 -6.63 22.05 16.48
N PRO A 924 -5.99 21.84 17.66
CA PRO A 924 -6.07 22.78 18.78
C PRO A 924 -5.45 24.15 18.44
N ASP A 925 -6.00 25.21 19.02
CA ASP A 925 -5.52 26.58 18.81
C ASP A 925 -4.04 26.77 19.19
N TRP A 926 -3.56 26.03 20.18
CA TRP A 926 -2.16 26.09 20.62
C TRP A 926 -1.17 25.42 19.66
N ALA A 927 -1.65 24.60 18.72
CA ALA A 927 -0.82 23.84 17.80
C ALA A 927 -0.50 24.60 16.50
N LEU A 928 -1.19 25.72 16.23
CA LEU A 928 -1.08 26.48 14.98
C LEU A 928 -0.55 27.89 15.24
N SER A 929 0.27 28.37 14.31
CA SER A 929 0.52 29.81 14.22
C SER A 929 -0.71 30.57 13.72
N SER A 930 -0.79 31.87 13.99
CA SER A 930 -1.89 32.72 13.53
C SER A 930 -2.00 32.78 11.99
N GLY A 931 -0.87 32.67 11.28
CA GLY A 931 -0.83 32.58 9.82
C GLY A 931 -1.37 31.26 9.28
N GLU A 932 -0.95 30.13 9.86
CA GLU A 932 -1.46 28.80 9.46
C GLU A 932 -2.95 28.67 9.75
N ARG A 933 -3.42 29.20 10.89
CA ARG A 933 -4.85 29.22 11.21
C ARG A 933 -5.67 29.96 10.16
N ALA A 934 -5.20 31.14 9.73
CA ALA A 934 -5.89 31.92 8.69
C ALA A 934 -5.97 31.17 7.34
N LEU A 935 -4.97 30.37 6.98
CA LEU A 935 -4.99 29.55 5.77
C LEU A 935 -6.02 28.41 5.85
N LEU A 936 -6.08 27.73 7.00
CA LEU A 936 -7.01 26.61 7.23
C LEU A 936 -8.47 27.07 7.39
N ASP A 937 -8.69 28.28 7.91
CA ASP A 937 -10.01 28.87 8.10
C ASP A 937 -10.60 29.45 6.79
N ASP A 938 -9.86 29.48 5.67
CA ASP A 938 -10.41 29.87 4.37
C ASP A 938 -11.52 28.89 3.96
N PRO A 939 -12.75 29.36 3.65
CA PRO A 939 -13.85 28.49 3.23
C PRO A 939 -13.58 27.63 1.99
N ARG A 940 -12.57 27.99 1.18
CA ARG A 940 -12.13 27.25 -0.01
C ARG A 940 -11.00 26.27 0.27
N PHE A 941 -10.53 26.13 1.51
CA PHE A 941 -9.54 25.10 1.85
C PHE A 941 -10.10 23.69 1.51
N PRO A 942 -9.31 22.79 0.88
CA PRO A 942 -7.87 22.88 0.58
C PRO A 942 -7.50 23.57 -0.75
N ALA A 943 -8.46 23.92 -1.61
CA ALA A 943 -8.17 24.53 -2.92
C ALA A 943 -7.42 25.87 -2.80
N SER A 944 -7.82 26.75 -1.87
CA SER A 944 -7.13 28.02 -1.63
C SER A 944 -5.66 27.84 -1.22
N TYR A 945 -5.34 26.76 -0.50
CA TYR A 945 -3.97 26.44 -0.11
C TYR A 945 -3.13 26.04 -1.33
N LEU A 946 -3.67 25.20 -2.19
CA LEU A 946 -3.02 24.76 -3.43
C LEU A 946 -2.84 25.90 -4.43
N GLU A 947 -3.85 26.76 -4.62
CA GLU A 947 -3.76 27.98 -5.43
C GLU A 947 -2.61 28.89 -4.96
N ALA A 948 -2.45 29.07 -3.64
CA ALA A 948 -1.37 29.87 -3.08
C ALA A 948 0.01 29.25 -3.39
N ARG A 949 0.14 27.91 -3.31
CA ARG A 949 1.36 27.19 -3.72
C ARG A 949 1.63 27.35 -5.22
N ALA A 950 0.60 27.23 -6.06
CA ALA A 950 0.70 27.40 -7.51
C ALA A 950 1.25 28.79 -7.87
N GLY A 951 0.81 29.85 -7.18
CA GLY A 951 1.33 31.20 -7.37
C GLY A 951 2.83 31.35 -7.04
N VAL A 952 3.31 30.70 -5.98
CA VAL A 952 4.74 30.67 -5.61
C VAL A 952 5.55 29.95 -6.69
N LEU A 953 5.09 28.78 -7.14
CA LEU A 953 5.77 27.99 -8.17
C LEU A 953 5.78 28.68 -9.53
N THR A 954 4.68 29.34 -9.92
CA THR A 954 4.61 30.15 -11.14
C THR A 954 5.65 31.25 -11.13
N THR A 955 5.81 31.94 -10.00
CA THR A 955 6.83 32.98 -9.84
C THR A 955 8.25 32.42 -9.96
N ALA A 956 8.51 31.27 -9.34
CA ALA A 956 9.81 30.59 -9.41
C ALA A 956 10.14 30.09 -10.82
N LEU A 957 9.15 29.50 -11.51
CA LEU A 957 9.26 29.05 -12.90
C LEU A 957 9.55 30.21 -13.85
N LYS A 958 8.85 31.34 -13.68
CA LYS A 958 9.12 32.54 -14.48
C LYS A 958 10.55 33.04 -14.30
N GLU A 959 11.07 32.99 -13.08
CA GLU A 959 12.43 33.43 -12.80
C GLU A 959 13.47 32.47 -13.40
N SER A 960 13.27 31.15 -13.29
CA SER A 960 14.16 30.16 -13.90
C SER A 960 14.16 30.24 -15.42
N LEU A 961 13.01 30.55 -16.04
CA LEU A 961 12.88 30.74 -17.49
C LEU A 961 13.47 32.04 -18.04
N LYS A 962 14.06 32.91 -17.21
CA LYS A 962 14.83 34.09 -17.65
C LYS A 962 16.30 33.78 -17.95
N ALA A 963 16.76 32.55 -17.72
CA ALA A 963 18.14 32.16 -17.94
C ALA A 963 18.60 32.48 -19.38
N SER A 964 19.74 33.17 -19.52
CA SER A 964 20.32 33.47 -20.84
C SER A 964 21.04 32.28 -21.48
N THR A 965 21.32 31.25 -20.69
CA THR A 965 22.01 30.01 -21.07
C THR A 965 21.37 28.84 -20.32
N TRP A 966 21.03 27.78 -21.04
CA TRP A 966 20.48 26.55 -20.48
C TRP A 966 21.59 25.58 -20.09
N ASP A 967 22.11 25.74 -18.87
CA ASP A 967 22.90 24.70 -18.20
C ASP A 967 21.98 23.69 -17.50
N ARG A 968 22.53 22.56 -17.04
CA ARG A 968 21.73 21.51 -16.38
C ARG A 968 20.95 22.04 -15.18
N SER A 969 21.58 22.86 -14.32
CA SER A 969 20.93 23.37 -13.11
C SER A 969 19.72 24.25 -13.43
N SER A 970 19.81 25.10 -14.46
CA SER A 970 18.71 25.98 -14.86
C SER A 970 17.57 25.20 -15.51
N VAL A 971 17.89 24.16 -16.29
CA VAL A 971 16.90 23.27 -16.90
C VAL A 971 16.20 22.44 -15.83
N ASP A 972 16.95 21.80 -14.93
CA ASP A 972 16.40 20.98 -13.84
C ASP A 972 15.46 21.82 -12.96
N ALA A 973 15.84 23.06 -12.62
CA ALA A 973 14.97 23.96 -11.86
C ALA A 973 13.69 24.33 -12.62
N ALA A 974 13.78 24.65 -13.92
CA ALA A 974 12.62 24.98 -14.74
C ALA A 974 11.64 23.79 -14.87
N ILE A 975 12.15 22.59 -15.14
CA ILE A 975 11.33 21.38 -15.24
C ILE A 975 10.73 21.02 -13.88
N SER A 976 11.52 21.06 -12.81
CA SER A 976 11.01 20.82 -11.44
C SER A 976 9.86 21.77 -11.07
N TYR A 977 10.03 23.08 -11.27
CA TYR A 977 8.96 24.03 -10.94
C TYR A 977 7.71 23.82 -11.81
N ALA A 978 7.87 23.51 -13.10
CA ALA A 978 6.73 23.22 -13.98
C ALA A 978 5.99 21.96 -13.52
N GLU A 979 6.69 20.84 -13.31
CA GLU A 979 6.09 19.57 -12.87
C GLU A 979 5.41 19.69 -11.51
N ARG A 980 6.01 20.43 -10.57
CA ARG A 980 5.40 20.72 -9.26
C ARG A 980 4.19 21.62 -9.38
N LEU A 981 4.21 22.59 -10.30
CA LEU A 981 3.07 23.47 -10.56
C LEU A 981 1.87 22.65 -11.05
N ARG A 982 2.07 21.71 -11.96
CA ARG A 982 1.01 20.77 -12.41
C ARG A 982 0.42 19.97 -11.25
N LEU A 983 1.26 19.46 -10.34
CA LEU A 983 0.79 18.67 -9.20
C LEU A 983 -0.07 19.47 -8.21
N VAL A 984 0.19 20.76 -8.03
CA VAL A 984 -0.64 21.60 -7.14
C VAL A 984 -1.86 22.17 -7.86
N ALA A 985 -1.76 22.44 -9.16
CA ALA A 985 -2.82 23.03 -9.96
C ALA A 985 -3.86 21.99 -10.41
N SER A 986 -3.42 20.75 -10.64
CA SER A 986 -4.25 19.59 -10.94
C SER A 986 -3.92 18.46 -9.97
N PRO A 987 -4.23 18.64 -8.67
CA PRO A 987 -3.91 17.67 -7.65
C PRO A 987 -4.67 16.37 -7.90
N ARG A 988 -4.04 15.25 -7.56
CA ARG A 988 -4.75 13.98 -7.50
C ARG A 988 -5.83 14.05 -6.43
N SER A 989 -6.91 13.30 -6.62
CA SER A 989 -7.99 13.17 -5.62
C SER A 989 -7.43 12.84 -4.23
N THR A 990 -6.46 11.92 -4.15
CA THR A 990 -5.77 11.61 -2.89
C THR A 990 -5.11 12.84 -2.26
N THR A 991 -4.30 13.59 -3.01
CA THR A 991 -3.65 14.83 -2.51
C THR A 991 -4.68 15.82 -1.96
N PHE A 992 -5.78 15.99 -2.67
CA PHE A 992 -6.86 16.88 -2.26
C PHE A 992 -7.59 16.38 -1.00
N HIS A 993 -7.88 15.07 -0.91
CA HIS A 993 -8.61 14.47 0.21
C HIS A 993 -7.77 14.28 1.48
N TRP A 994 -6.45 14.12 1.37
CA TRP A 994 -5.55 13.97 2.52
C TRP A 994 -5.19 15.30 3.19
N LEU A 995 -5.15 16.42 2.45
CA LEU A 995 -4.90 17.76 3.00
C LEU A 995 -5.80 18.13 4.20
N PRO A 996 -7.11 17.85 4.21
CA PRO A 996 -8.00 18.15 5.34
C PRO A 996 -8.07 17.06 6.43
N VAL A 997 -7.27 15.99 6.35
CA VAL A 997 -7.32 14.86 7.29
C VAL A 997 -6.20 14.97 8.32
N ILE A 998 -6.52 14.63 9.57
CA ILE A 998 -5.56 14.41 10.65
C ILE A 998 -5.69 12.99 11.20
N LEU A 999 -4.57 12.43 11.65
CA LEU A 999 -4.38 11.06 12.10
C LEU A 999 -3.88 11.07 13.54
N HIS A 1000 -4.62 10.48 14.46
CA HIS A 1000 -4.27 10.43 15.89
C HIS A 1000 -3.48 9.17 16.23
N TYR A 1001 -2.48 9.30 17.10
CA TYR A 1001 -1.63 8.23 17.59
C TYR A 1001 -1.48 8.30 19.11
N GLY A 1002 -1.30 7.14 19.75
CA GLY A 1002 -1.00 7.01 21.17
C GLY A 1002 0.05 5.93 21.41
N HIS A 1003 1.03 6.22 22.28
CA HIS A 1003 2.16 5.32 22.55
C HIS A 1003 2.57 5.35 24.02
N THR A 1004 3.00 4.20 24.54
CA THR A 1004 3.68 4.10 25.84
C THR A 1004 5.18 3.92 25.63
N VAL A 1005 6.01 4.67 26.34
CA VAL A 1005 7.48 4.65 26.20
C VAL A 1005 8.13 4.29 27.54
N SER A 1006 8.81 3.16 27.62
CA SER A 1006 9.17 2.54 28.91
C SER A 1006 10.52 1.83 28.95
N GLY A 1007 11.25 1.84 27.83
CA GLY A 1007 12.59 1.28 27.72
C GLY A 1007 13.57 1.97 28.67
N GLU A 1008 14.84 1.55 28.61
CA GLU A 1008 15.85 2.11 29.52
C GLU A 1008 15.95 3.63 29.35
N MET A 1009 15.76 4.36 30.45
CA MET A 1009 15.96 5.80 30.46
C MET A 1009 17.46 6.09 30.34
N ARG A 1010 17.85 6.85 29.31
CA ARG A 1010 19.22 7.33 29.17
C ARG A 1010 19.24 8.84 29.41
N THR A 1011 20.18 9.32 30.20
CA THR A 1011 20.34 10.76 30.50
C THR A 1011 21.81 11.13 30.47
N PRO A 1012 22.25 12.07 29.61
CA PRO A 1012 23.64 12.54 29.60
C PRO A 1012 24.06 13.30 30.87
N GLY A 1013 23.11 13.68 31.74
CA GLY A 1013 23.34 14.51 32.93
C GLY A 1013 22.36 14.26 34.10
N ARG A 1014 22.06 15.32 34.89
CA ARG A 1014 21.09 15.26 36.01
C ARG A 1014 19.66 15.10 35.48
N ARG A 1015 18.80 14.43 36.28
CA ARG A 1015 17.38 14.18 35.96
C ARG A 1015 16.45 15.36 36.27
N ASP A 1016 17.00 16.51 36.62
CA ASP A 1016 16.25 17.69 37.07
C ASP A 1016 15.41 18.26 35.92
N VAL A 1017 14.19 18.73 36.21
CA VAL A 1017 13.32 19.40 35.24
C VAL A 1017 13.97 20.72 34.78
N PRO A 1018 14.12 20.96 33.47
CA PRO A 1018 14.79 22.15 32.93
C PRO A 1018 13.87 23.38 32.91
N ALA A 1019 13.10 23.57 33.97
CA ALA A 1019 12.21 24.71 34.14
C ALA A 1019 12.04 25.03 35.63
N GLU A 1020 12.01 26.32 35.96
CA GLU A 1020 11.71 26.77 37.32
C GLU A 1020 10.21 26.63 37.60
N THR A 1021 9.88 26.11 38.78
CA THR A 1021 8.50 26.02 39.25
C THR A 1021 8.16 27.24 40.10
N SER A 1022 6.96 27.80 39.94
CA SER A 1022 6.48 28.86 40.84
C SER A 1022 6.19 28.32 42.25
N THR A 1023 6.02 27.00 42.35
CA THR A 1023 5.78 26.27 43.60
C THR A 1023 7.02 26.15 44.50
N GLY A 1024 8.23 26.32 43.96
CA GLY A 1024 9.48 26.05 44.70
C GLY A 1024 9.79 24.56 44.87
N LEU A 1025 9.11 23.67 44.16
CA LEU A 1025 9.42 22.24 44.10
C LEU A 1025 10.71 22.00 43.32
N GLN A 1026 11.53 21.07 43.83
CA GLN A 1026 12.67 20.51 43.09
C GLN A 1026 12.24 19.18 42.47
N LEU A 1027 12.08 19.19 41.14
CA LEU A 1027 11.52 18.09 40.38
C LEU A 1027 12.60 17.34 39.61
N ALA A 1028 12.49 16.01 39.56
CA ALA A 1028 13.33 15.17 38.71
C ALA A 1028 12.51 14.06 38.05
N VAL A 1029 12.91 13.61 36.86
CA VAL A 1029 12.22 12.53 36.14
C VAL A 1029 12.43 11.18 36.81
N VAL A 1030 11.37 10.38 36.87
CA VAL A 1030 11.42 9.00 37.37
C VAL A 1030 12.10 8.10 36.33
N GLY A 1031 13.31 7.66 36.64
CA GLY A 1031 14.06 6.70 35.80
C GLY A 1031 13.94 5.25 36.27
N ALA A 1032 12.79 4.86 36.82
CA ALA A 1032 12.50 3.46 37.15
C ALA A 1032 12.25 2.66 35.86
N GLY A 1033 12.55 1.36 35.87
CA GLY A 1033 12.29 0.49 34.72
C GLY A 1033 10.80 0.15 34.54
N ARG A 1034 10.41 -0.32 33.35
CA ARG A 1034 9.03 -0.55 32.89
C ARG A 1034 8.08 -1.30 33.83
N LYS A 1035 8.60 -2.22 34.65
CA LYS A 1035 7.83 -3.02 35.62
C LYS A 1035 7.45 -2.27 36.90
N ASN A 1036 8.03 -1.08 37.12
CA ASN A 1036 7.74 -0.27 38.29
C ASN A 1036 6.58 0.68 38.01
N GLN A 1037 5.78 0.96 39.04
CA GLN A 1037 4.79 2.02 39.03
C GLN A 1037 5.46 3.36 38.66
N ASN A 1038 4.85 4.14 37.76
CA ASN A 1038 5.41 5.38 37.20
C ASN A 1038 6.73 5.19 36.41
N GLY A 1039 7.02 3.97 35.94
CA GLY A 1039 8.19 3.66 35.13
C GLY A 1039 8.05 4.01 33.64
N ARG A 1040 6.87 4.44 33.19
CA ARG A 1040 6.52 4.64 31.76
C ARG A 1040 6.29 6.12 31.45
N TRP A 1041 6.53 6.54 30.22
CA TRP A 1041 6.00 7.78 29.65
C TRP A 1041 4.81 7.42 28.77
N PHE A 1042 3.92 8.39 28.56
CA PHE A 1042 2.82 8.24 27.62
C PHE A 1042 2.84 9.42 26.67
N THR A 1043 2.75 9.17 25.38
CA THR A 1043 2.72 10.21 24.37
C THR A 1043 1.52 10.02 23.48
N THR A 1044 0.80 11.10 23.22
CA THR A 1044 -0.17 11.18 22.14
C THR A 1044 0.36 12.17 21.12
N TYR A 1045 0.17 11.89 19.84
CA TYR A 1045 0.48 12.85 18.80
C TYR A 1045 -0.45 12.65 17.62
N THR A 1046 -0.56 13.69 16.82
CA THR A 1046 -1.38 13.76 15.64
C THR A 1046 -0.51 14.21 14.48
N GLN A 1047 -0.67 13.55 13.34
CA GLN A 1047 -0.04 13.92 12.08
C GLN A 1047 -1.15 14.28 11.08
N GLY A 1048 -0.98 15.32 10.27
CA GLY A 1048 -1.94 15.65 9.22
C GLY A 1048 -1.67 16.99 8.57
N ILE A 1049 -2.56 17.43 7.68
CA ILE A 1049 -2.32 18.60 6.82
C ILE A 1049 -1.00 18.39 6.05
N MET A 1050 -1.00 17.33 5.25
CA MET A 1050 0.18 16.92 4.47
C MET A 1050 0.33 17.81 3.24
N ASP A 1051 1.32 18.69 3.28
CA ASP A 1051 1.73 19.49 2.13
C ASP A 1051 2.73 18.69 1.29
N THR A 1052 2.20 18.15 0.19
CA THR A 1052 2.92 17.28 -0.73
C THR A 1052 4.01 18.03 -1.49
N ASP A 1053 3.75 19.28 -1.86
CA ASP A 1053 4.75 20.11 -2.53
C ASP A 1053 5.86 20.52 -1.57
N ALA A 1054 5.54 20.91 -0.34
CA ALA A 1054 6.53 21.32 0.66
C ALA A 1054 7.28 20.14 1.32
N LEU A 1055 6.85 18.90 1.07
CA LEU A 1055 7.31 17.72 1.80
C LEU A 1055 7.14 17.82 3.31
N SER A 1056 6.02 18.38 3.79
CA SER A 1056 5.83 18.56 5.22
C SER A 1056 4.45 18.17 5.71
N ALA A 1057 4.36 17.73 6.96
CA ALA A 1057 3.10 17.50 7.66
C ALA A 1057 3.11 18.25 8.98
N LEU A 1058 1.94 18.74 9.39
CA LEU A 1058 1.75 19.26 10.73
C LEU A 1058 1.78 18.10 11.73
N VAL A 1059 2.56 18.26 12.79
CA VAL A 1059 2.59 17.37 13.95
C VAL A 1059 2.24 18.16 15.18
N PHE A 1060 1.38 17.61 16.03
CA PHE A 1060 1.18 18.13 17.37
C PHE A 1060 0.81 17.02 18.35
N GLY A 1061 1.11 17.21 19.62
CA GLY A 1061 0.86 16.17 20.60
C GLY A 1061 1.18 16.57 22.03
N GLU A 1062 1.00 15.59 22.92
CA GLU A 1062 1.24 15.71 24.34
C GLU A 1062 2.10 14.54 24.84
N LEU A 1063 3.20 14.84 25.52
CA LEU A 1063 4.07 13.86 26.17
C LEU A 1063 3.96 14.00 27.70
N TYR A 1064 3.64 12.89 28.38
CA TYR A 1064 3.42 12.80 29.81
C TYR A 1064 4.56 12.02 30.48
N ILE A 1065 5.28 12.70 31.38
CA ILE A 1065 6.49 12.18 32.04
C ILE A 1065 6.28 12.19 33.56
N PRO A 1066 6.35 11.04 34.25
CA PRO A 1066 6.25 10.99 35.70
C PRO A 1066 7.50 11.57 36.39
N LEU A 1067 7.26 12.28 37.48
CA LEU A 1067 8.25 13.02 38.25
C LEU A 1067 8.30 12.59 39.71
N GLN A 1068 9.47 12.77 40.31
CA GLN A 1068 9.71 12.67 41.75
C GLN A 1068 10.14 14.03 42.31
N VAL A 1069 9.79 14.27 43.56
CA VAL A 1069 10.14 15.51 44.27
C VAL A 1069 11.31 15.24 45.21
N THR A 1070 12.34 16.07 45.13
CA THR A 1070 13.44 16.07 46.11
C THR A 1070 13.21 17.14 47.18
N ARG A 1071 13.54 16.80 48.44
CA ARG A 1071 13.18 17.59 49.62
C ARG A 1071 13.88 18.96 49.62
N GLY A 1072 13.13 20.04 49.42
CA GLY A 1072 13.57 21.40 49.74
C GLY A 1072 13.32 21.71 51.23
N GLY A 1073 14.29 22.33 51.91
CA GLY A 1073 14.13 22.81 53.30
C GLY A 1073 13.27 24.08 53.42
N THR A 1074 12.72 24.56 52.31
CA THR A 1074 11.90 25.77 52.17
C THR A 1074 10.42 25.43 52.00
N PRO A 1075 9.50 26.29 52.49
CA PRO A 1075 8.08 26.16 52.17
C PRO A 1075 7.85 26.17 50.66
N VAL A 1076 7.01 25.28 50.18
CA VAL A 1076 6.50 25.29 48.81
C VAL A 1076 5.22 26.09 48.74
N ALA A 1077 4.95 26.66 47.57
CA ALA A 1077 3.78 27.47 47.29
C ALA A 1077 2.85 26.78 46.27
N PHE A 1078 1.58 27.13 46.28
CA PHE A 1078 0.62 26.83 45.23
C PHE A 1078 -0.28 28.05 45.07
N THR A 1079 -0.37 28.56 43.84
CA THR A 1079 -1.08 29.79 43.52
C THR A 1079 -2.04 29.57 42.37
N ARG A 1080 -3.25 30.12 42.51
CA ARG A 1080 -4.27 30.17 41.46
C ARG A 1080 -4.81 31.58 41.34
N ARG A 1081 -4.98 32.03 40.09
CA ARG A 1081 -5.46 33.37 39.76
C ARG A 1081 -6.63 33.27 38.79
N TRP A 1082 -7.65 34.08 39.02
CA TRP A 1082 -8.79 34.25 38.12
C TRP A 1082 -9.00 35.73 37.86
N THR A 1083 -9.06 36.12 36.59
CA THR A 1083 -9.25 37.49 36.14
C THR A 1083 -10.67 37.73 35.64
N PHE A 1084 -11.21 38.91 35.96
CA PHE A 1084 -12.55 39.34 35.63
C PHE A 1084 -12.55 40.80 35.14
N PRO A 1085 -13.57 41.25 34.38
CA PRO A 1085 -13.73 42.67 34.05
C PRO A 1085 -13.79 43.56 35.31
N ALA A 1086 -13.17 44.75 35.25
CA ALA A 1086 -13.10 45.71 36.38
C ALA A 1086 -14.44 45.93 37.12
N GLY A 1087 -15.55 45.98 36.38
CA GLY A 1087 -16.91 46.21 36.93
C GLY A 1087 -17.46 45.09 37.82
N LEU A 1088 -16.80 43.93 37.90
CA LEU A 1088 -17.23 42.80 38.73
C LEU A 1088 -16.58 42.76 40.12
N ALA A 1089 -15.78 43.76 40.50
CA ALA A 1089 -15.00 43.76 41.75
C ALA A 1089 -15.85 43.40 42.99
N ASP A 1090 -16.94 44.13 43.22
CA ASP A 1090 -17.81 43.92 44.38
C ASP A 1090 -18.48 42.54 44.36
N ALA A 1091 -18.84 42.05 43.18
CA ALA A 1091 -19.48 40.74 43.01
C ALA A 1091 -18.49 39.60 43.29
N VAL A 1092 -17.28 39.68 42.75
CA VAL A 1092 -16.19 38.72 42.98
C VAL A 1092 -15.81 38.71 44.46
N THR A 1093 -15.62 39.88 45.07
CA THR A 1093 -15.32 39.99 46.52
C THR A 1093 -16.43 39.38 47.37
N SER A 1094 -17.69 39.70 47.11
CA SER A 1094 -18.83 39.21 47.90
C SER A 1094 -19.02 37.69 47.80
N TYR A 1095 -18.67 37.10 46.65
CA TYR A 1095 -18.80 35.68 46.39
C TYR A 1095 -17.60 34.88 46.92
N ALA A 1096 -16.36 35.35 46.68
CA ALA A 1096 -15.15 34.56 46.90
C ALA A 1096 -14.37 34.90 48.18
N ALA A 1097 -14.42 36.14 48.68
CA ALA A 1097 -13.60 36.60 49.81
C ALA A 1097 -14.25 36.30 51.19
N ARG A 1098 -15.00 35.20 51.31
CA ARG A 1098 -15.72 34.81 52.54
C ARG A 1098 -15.24 33.47 53.10
N PHE A 1099 -14.62 33.49 54.29
CA PHE A 1099 -14.15 32.27 54.94
C PHE A 1099 -15.28 31.38 55.47
N ASP A 1100 -16.36 31.99 55.96
CA ASP A 1100 -17.53 31.32 56.56
C ASP A 1100 -18.46 30.66 55.54
N VAL A 1101 -18.31 31.01 54.25
CA VAL A 1101 -19.12 30.48 53.15
C VAL A 1101 -18.21 30.17 51.96
N PRO A 1102 -17.38 29.10 52.02
CA PRO A 1102 -16.58 28.67 50.89
C PRO A 1102 -17.47 28.31 49.70
N PHE A 1103 -17.20 28.90 48.54
CA PHE A 1103 -18.07 28.79 47.36
C PHE A 1103 -17.82 27.53 46.50
N TRP A 1104 -16.70 26.83 46.73
CA TRP A 1104 -16.28 25.68 45.92
C TRP A 1104 -16.59 24.32 46.56
N ALA A 1105 -16.84 24.27 47.87
CA ALA A 1105 -17.10 23.04 48.59
C ALA A 1105 -17.85 23.28 49.90
N HIS A 1106 -18.54 22.25 50.38
CA HIS A 1106 -19.20 22.28 51.68
C HIS A 1106 -18.19 22.09 52.83
N TYR A 1107 -18.26 22.96 53.83
CA TYR A 1107 -17.51 22.84 55.08
C TYR A 1107 -18.45 23.03 56.28
N ASP A 1108 -18.20 22.28 57.35
CA ASP A 1108 -18.84 22.50 58.64
C ASP A 1108 -18.15 23.65 59.37
N VAL A 1109 -18.82 24.80 59.44
CA VAL A 1109 -18.26 26.03 60.01
C VAL A 1109 -18.67 26.18 61.47
N THR A 1110 -17.69 26.35 62.36
CA THR A 1110 -17.91 26.62 63.79
C THR A 1110 -16.96 27.73 64.26
N GLY A 1111 -17.48 28.96 64.38
CA GLY A 1111 -16.70 30.13 64.78
C GLY A 1111 -15.61 30.46 63.77
N THR A 1112 -14.35 30.50 64.20
CA THR A 1112 -13.18 30.76 63.33
C THR A 1112 -12.63 29.50 62.67
N LYS A 1113 -13.31 28.36 62.79
CA LYS A 1113 -12.87 27.09 62.20
C LYS A 1113 -13.89 26.58 61.18
N ARG A 1114 -13.39 25.94 60.13
CA ARG A 1114 -14.21 25.16 59.21
C ARG A 1114 -13.58 23.79 58.97
N THR A 1115 -14.40 22.75 58.93
CA THR A 1115 -13.95 21.35 58.84
C THR A 1115 -14.57 20.68 57.61
N ARG A 1116 -13.79 19.85 56.92
CA ARG A 1116 -14.26 19.03 55.81
C ARG A 1116 -13.61 17.65 55.88
N VAL A 1117 -14.40 16.59 55.68
CA VAL A 1117 -13.89 15.24 55.50
C VAL A 1117 -13.78 14.98 54.00
N LEU A 1118 -12.60 14.57 53.55
CA LEU A 1118 -12.30 14.22 52.16
C LEU A 1118 -12.73 12.79 51.84
N SER A 1119 -12.73 12.45 50.56
CA SER A 1119 -13.10 11.15 49.99
C SER A 1119 -12.28 9.98 50.56
N ASP A 1120 -11.01 10.23 50.87
CA ASP A 1120 -10.05 9.28 51.44
C ASP A 1120 -10.14 9.16 52.99
N GLY A 1121 -11.06 9.90 53.63
CA GLY A 1121 -11.22 9.96 55.08
C GLY A 1121 -10.36 11.01 55.79
N THR A 1122 -9.51 11.75 55.07
CA THR A 1122 -8.71 12.84 55.63
C THR A 1122 -9.62 13.96 56.12
N THR A 1123 -9.49 14.36 57.39
CA THR A 1123 -10.26 15.46 57.97
C THR A 1123 -9.45 16.75 57.95
N LEU A 1124 -9.78 17.66 57.04
CA LEU A 1124 -9.21 19.00 56.97
C LEU A 1124 -9.86 19.91 58.00
N VAL A 1125 -9.04 20.58 58.81
CA VAL A 1125 -9.45 21.62 59.76
C VAL A 1125 -8.74 22.90 59.43
N GLU A 1126 -9.49 23.88 58.94
CA GLU A 1126 -9.01 25.20 58.58
C GLU A 1126 -9.40 26.21 59.66
N THR A 1127 -8.44 27.01 60.14
CA THR A 1127 -8.63 28.02 61.18
C THR A 1127 -8.29 29.40 60.62
N LEU A 1128 -9.28 30.29 60.60
CA LEU A 1128 -9.13 31.69 60.20
C LEU A 1128 -8.13 32.39 61.12
N THR A 1129 -7.19 33.13 60.51
CA THR A 1129 -6.16 33.89 61.23
C THR A 1129 -6.32 35.39 61.08
N SER A 1130 -6.71 35.87 59.90
CA SER A 1130 -7.01 37.28 59.61
C SER A 1130 -8.01 37.39 58.47
N SER A 1131 -8.78 38.47 58.43
CA SER A 1131 -9.69 38.79 57.30
C SER A 1131 -9.92 40.30 57.22
N ASN A 1132 -10.18 40.79 56.01
CA ASN A 1132 -10.67 42.14 55.72
C ASN A 1132 -11.74 42.07 54.61
N ALA A 1133 -12.14 43.21 54.04
CA ALA A 1133 -13.19 43.25 53.04
C ALA A 1133 -12.87 42.49 51.74
N THR A 1134 -11.59 42.41 51.35
CA THR A 1134 -11.16 41.86 50.06
C THR A 1134 -10.23 40.65 50.17
N SER A 1135 -9.93 40.18 51.39
CA SER A 1135 -9.00 39.06 51.61
C SER A 1135 -9.22 38.36 52.95
N TYR A 1136 -8.80 37.09 53.02
CA TYR A 1136 -8.69 36.36 54.28
C TYR A 1136 -7.54 35.35 54.26
N THR A 1137 -6.95 35.10 55.42
CA THR A 1137 -5.86 34.14 55.61
C THR A 1137 -6.20 33.12 56.69
N TYR A 1138 -5.92 31.86 56.43
CA TYR A 1138 -6.21 30.73 57.32
C TYR A 1138 -5.04 29.76 57.41
N LYS A 1139 -5.00 28.96 58.48
CA LYS A 1139 -4.11 27.81 58.63
C LYS A 1139 -4.89 26.52 58.43
N SER A 1140 -4.29 25.52 57.78
CA SER A 1140 -4.91 24.19 57.61
C SER A 1140 -4.12 23.12 58.33
N SER A 1141 -4.81 22.07 58.76
CA SER A 1141 -4.24 20.87 59.38
C SER A 1141 -5.12 19.66 59.05
N GLY A 1142 -4.57 18.44 59.12
CA GLY A 1142 -5.30 17.21 58.85
C GLY A 1142 -4.56 16.25 57.92
N VAL A 1143 -3.76 16.78 57.00
CA VAL A 1143 -2.92 15.99 56.10
C VAL A 1143 -1.65 15.54 56.83
N ARG A 1144 -1.37 14.24 56.80
CA ARG A 1144 -0.18 13.65 57.44
C ARG A 1144 1.10 14.18 56.81
N ASP A 1145 2.11 14.44 57.64
CA ASP A 1145 3.44 14.92 57.24
C ASP A 1145 3.49 16.31 56.56
N ILE A 1146 2.37 17.04 56.56
CA ILE A 1146 2.28 18.45 56.18
C ILE A 1146 2.33 19.35 57.41
N SER A 1147 3.06 20.46 57.30
CA SER A 1147 3.24 21.44 58.37
C SER A 1147 3.24 22.85 57.80
N ASN A 1148 3.00 23.85 58.67
CA ASN A 1148 3.03 25.27 58.32
C ASN A 1148 2.11 25.67 57.15
N TYR A 1149 1.01 24.95 56.94
CA TYR A 1149 0.06 25.32 55.88
C TYR A 1149 -0.61 26.66 56.20
N VAL A 1150 -0.47 27.60 55.28
CA VAL A 1150 -1.14 28.91 55.28
C VAL A 1150 -1.82 29.07 53.93
N GLY A 1151 -3.12 29.36 53.92
CA GLY A 1151 -3.88 29.71 52.72
C GLY A 1151 -4.38 31.14 52.80
N THR A 1152 -4.36 31.87 51.69
CA THR A 1152 -4.83 33.25 51.57
C THR A 1152 -5.67 33.38 50.32
N PHE A 1153 -6.84 34.00 50.46
CA PHE A 1153 -7.59 34.54 49.34
C PHE A 1153 -7.44 36.06 49.32
N SER A 1154 -7.22 36.65 48.16
CA SER A 1154 -7.19 38.09 47.96
C SER A 1154 -7.88 38.49 46.66
N VAL A 1155 -8.56 39.63 46.68
CA VAL A 1155 -9.13 40.28 45.49
C VAL A 1155 -8.45 41.62 45.31
N GLU A 1156 -7.84 41.80 44.16
CA GLU A 1156 -7.19 43.04 43.73
C GLU A 1156 -7.92 43.61 42.52
N SER A 1157 -8.12 44.92 42.48
CA SER A 1157 -8.83 45.59 41.38
C SER A 1157 -7.95 46.69 40.79
N THR A 1158 -7.88 46.72 39.47
CA THR A 1158 -7.24 47.75 38.66
C THR A 1158 -8.30 48.46 37.80
N ASP A 1159 -7.91 49.53 37.10
CA ASP A 1159 -8.84 50.26 36.21
C ASP A 1159 -9.35 49.38 35.04
N SER A 1160 -8.66 48.29 34.69
CA SER A 1160 -8.99 47.40 33.58
C SER A 1160 -9.54 46.02 33.98
N GLU A 1161 -9.11 45.48 35.12
CA GLU A 1161 -9.43 44.10 35.54
C GLU A 1161 -9.45 43.92 37.06
N VAL A 1162 -10.15 42.86 37.51
CA VAL A 1162 -10.15 42.36 38.89
C VAL A 1162 -9.50 40.99 38.90
N THR A 1163 -8.57 40.76 39.83
CA THR A 1163 -7.87 39.50 40.01
C THR A 1163 -8.20 38.90 41.37
N LEU A 1164 -8.83 37.72 41.37
CA LEU A 1164 -8.95 36.86 42.54
C LEU A 1164 -7.74 35.94 42.59
N THR A 1165 -7.01 35.96 43.70
CA THR A 1165 -5.86 35.08 43.93
C THR A 1165 -6.13 34.16 45.13
N TRP A 1166 -5.82 32.88 44.97
CA TRP A 1166 -5.71 31.91 46.04
C TRP A 1166 -4.27 31.42 46.16
N ASP A 1167 -3.60 31.80 47.24
CA ASP A 1167 -2.22 31.43 47.55
C ASP A 1167 -2.19 30.46 48.73
N THR A 1168 -1.39 29.41 48.62
CA THR A 1168 -1.13 28.51 49.74
C THR A 1168 0.36 28.25 49.87
N THR A 1169 0.85 28.11 51.09
CA THR A 1169 2.25 27.75 51.38
C THR A 1169 2.31 26.67 52.44
N PHE A 1170 3.17 25.67 52.31
CA PHE A 1170 3.32 24.59 53.30
C PHE A 1170 4.70 23.91 53.21
N THR A 1171 5.03 23.10 54.22
CA THR A 1171 6.23 22.25 54.24
C THR A 1171 5.82 20.78 54.37
N PHE A 1172 6.47 19.89 53.63
CA PHE A 1172 6.21 18.45 53.64
C PHE A 1172 7.46 17.64 54.02
N ASN A 1173 7.27 16.41 54.52
CA ASN A 1173 8.38 15.52 54.91
C ASN A 1173 8.57 14.29 54.02
N SER A 1174 7.64 14.01 53.10
CA SER A 1174 7.72 12.86 52.19
C SER A 1174 7.08 13.16 50.83
N GLN A 1175 7.51 12.49 49.76
CA GLN A 1175 6.89 12.63 48.43
C GLN A 1175 5.38 12.29 48.46
N PRO A 1176 4.91 11.19 49.08
CA PRO A 1176 3.48 10.90 49.15
C PRO A 1176 2.66 12.03 49.80
N SER A 1177 3.18 12.64 50.88
CA SER A 1177 2.50 13.78 51.50
C SER A 1177 2.47 15.03 50.61
N SER A 1178 3.55 15.29 49.86
CA SER A 1178 3.57 16.38 48.88
C SER A 1178 2.53 16.18 47.78
N VAL A 1179 2.50 14.99 47.16
CA VAL A 1179 1.53 14.64 46.11
C VAL A 1179 0.13 14.84 46.66
N HIS A 1180 -0.19 14.22 47.79
CA HIS A 1180 -1.51 14.30 48.41
C HIS A 1180 -1.97 15.74 48.69
N MET A 1181 -1.09 16.58 49.26
CA MET A 1181 -1.45 17.98 49.55
C MET A 1181 -1.62 18.81 48.27
N PHE A 1182 -0.80 18.57 47.24
CA PHE A 1182 -0.97 19.21 45.93
C PHE A 1182 -2.24 18.72 45.22
N SER A 1183 -2.60 17.44 45.32
CA SER A 1183 -3.87 16.91 44.79
C SER A 1183 -5.06 17.61 45.45
N ILE A 1184 -5.08 17.73 46.78
CA ILE A 1184 -6.14 18.46 47.50
C ILE A 1184 -6.24 19.91 47.00
N ASN A 1185 -5.11 20.60 46.89
CA ASN A 1185 -5.07 21.99 46.44
C ASN A 1185 -5.54 22.12 44.98
N ALA A 1186 -5.05 21.27 44.08
CA ALA A 1186 -5.39 21.28 42.66
C ALA A 1186 -6.86 20.96 42.41
N THR A 1187 -7.39 19.89 43.00
CA THR A 1187 -8.83 19.53 42.92
C THR A 1187 -9.71 20.64 43.53
N SER A 1188 -9.26 21.30 44.60
CA SER A 1188 -9.99 22.44 45.16
C SER A 1188 -9.98 23.64 44.23
N ALA A 1189 -8.87 23.92 43.53
CA ALA A 1189 -8.77 24.99 42.54
C ALA A 1189 -9.67 24.73 41.32
N GLU A 1190 -9.76 23.48 40.86
CA GLU A 1190 -10.67 23.07 39.79
C GLU A 1190 -12.13 23.30 40.22
N ALA A 1191 -12.51 22.84 41.42
CA ALA A 1191 -13.85 23.10 41.96
C ALA A 1191 -14.16 24.61 42.13
N MET A 1192 -13.15 25.42 42.49
CA MET A 1192 -13.29 26.88 42.52
C MET A 1192 -13.53 27.45 41.13
N THR A 1193 -12.73 27.03 40.15
CA THR A 1193 -12.86 27.46 38.75
C THR A 1193 -14.24 27.14 38.21
N ASP A 1194 -14.74 25.91 38.44
CA ASP A 1194 -16.07 25.51 38.01
C ASP A 1194 -17.19 26.31 38.69
N SER A 1195 -17.06 26.57 39.99
CA SER A 1195 -18.05 27.38 40.72
C SER A 1195 -18.04 28.84 40.25
N LEU A 1196 -16.86 29.42 39.99
CA LEU A 1196 -16.73 30.77 39.41
C LEU A 1196 -17.34 30.82 38.01
N GLY A 1197 -17.01 29.84 37.15
CA GLY A 1197 -17.57 29.71 35.81
C GLY A 1197 -19.10 29.63 35.85
N ARG A 1198 -19.67 28.74 36.68
CA ARG A 1198 -21.12 28.60 36.84
C ARG A 1198 -21.81 29.87 37.38
N HIS A 1199 -21.11 30.66 38.19
CA HIS A 1199 -21.67 31.87 38.79
C HIS A 1199 -21.59 33.09 37.86
N PHE A 1200 -20.48 33.25 37.14
CA PHE A 1200 -20.17 34.47 36.36
C PHE A 1200 -20.33 34.31 34.83
N SER A 1201 -20.56 33.10 34.31
CA SER A 1201 -20.82 32.93 32.87
C SER A 1201 -22.14 33.60 32.45
N PRO A 1202 -22.22 34.15 31.21
CA PRO A 1202 -23.48 34.61 30.64
C PRO A 1202 -24.50 33.46 30.64
N ARG A 1203 -25.73 33.73 31.08
CA ARG A 1203 -26.84 32.77 31.03
C ARG A 1203 -27.57 32.83 29.70
#